data_AF-A0A516RIP0-F1
#
_entry.id   AF-A0A516RIP0-F1
#
_cell.length_a   1.000
_cell.length_b   1.000
_cell.length_c   1.000
_cell.angle_alpha   90.00
_cell.angle_beta   90.00
_cell.angle_gamma   90.00
#
_symmetry.space_group_name_H-M   'P 1'
#
loop_
_entity.id
_entity.type
_entity.pdbx_description
1 polymer ?
#
loop_
_entity_poly.entity_id
_entity_poly.type
_entity_poly.pdbx_seq_one_letter_code
_entity_poly.pdbx_strand_id
1 'polypeptide(L)'
;MTAEERTADDGSLVIGFDLGHGESAVATLWSSADGEPHVEDVSRTPSRVHPTVVALCRTEGEGTGATTLVGEQCFAVVSAQIARVPEDPPDGLVPGDTEFYMAFKHAGLDARTRRATELFIRQIARELAMERTEGVETSGILEVMPGTRLYWVFGIPSGWDKGEYEEYVRLLRSTVTGLFPGQRVELIPESRAAMLYAKESEEFKNAEQELMGAVAGRGTVLVMDMGSLTTDYTFVSGTSELPVSDWNSRFGASLIEKELLRRVVADHRDSALLEEALAHDPLQRARLEFACRRAKERYFGLSPDELRLNPGPRRLGGDDVVTRSGELIEVSLRLSPSLMDDILDARLDELGRSWRTAFREAVEGVRDKLVKETGKPPDIVLMTGGASRMRFAQEICLDAFEAGQSGTRVLLGVRPEHAIAKGLAIAGRTRLRVEAFLEEVAKLVDERVPAIIGDNLEALGLALGEVTVDGIVDAQVCPAVVRWREGELRLLTDIAVEVAKKREAYLKSPAGQAKLKDVTRAWYADVTAVIDREAAAIAHRYGIPTGPLRVSPFGPTATTPRADVNLEPLLETLDTILGLVAAWMTSMTAGAAIGVITAASQSAAGAGAVAAASNPLGWIIGSIVAAVAVVIGIWMGKDALMKWISNADIAGPVRKLNREKTLLRKIRTQAEEDGLEEKAAADFAQQFADSHRETIVSRLSTTVGAQLTDAAREAALLIDRRSDPE
;
A
#
# COMPACT_ATOMS: atom_id res chain seq x y z
N MET A 1 -30.42 7.84 9.16
CA MET A 1 -29.72 9.14 9.20
C MET A 1 -30.24 9.96 8.04
N THR A 2 -30.87 11.09 8.32
CA THR A 2 -31.38 12.04 7.34
C THR A 2 -30.24 12.87 6.75
N ALA A 3 -30.43 13.40 5.54
CA ALA A 3 -29.43 14.13 4.76
C ALA A 3 -28.91 15.42 5.44
N GLU A 4 -29.58 15.91 6.49
CA GLU A 4 -29.30 17.19 7.13
C GLU A 4 -28.24 17.17 8.25
N GLU A 5 -27.73 15.99 8.66
CA GLU A 5 -26.69 15.89 9.73
C GLU A 5 -25.27 15.60 9.21
N ARG A 6 -25.03 15.65 7.90
CA ARG A 6 -23.65 15.62 7.35
C ARG A 6 -23.09 17.04 7.31
N THR A 7 -22.73 17.55 8.48
CA THR A 7 -21.86 18.72 8.60
C THR A 7 -20.61 18.51 7.74
N ALA A 8 -20.12 19.59 7.12
CA ALA A 8 -18.92 19.68 6.28
C ALA A 8 -17.66 19.12 6.97
N ASP A 9 -17.60 17.79 7.05
CA ASP A 9 -16.41 17.02 7.33
C ASP A 9 -15.49 17.15 6.10
N ASP A 10 -14.19 17.17 6.29
CA ASP A 10 -13.12 17.49 5.30
C ASP A 10 -13.01 16.50 4.11
N GLY A 11 -14.10 15.81 3.77
CA GLY A 11 -14.20 14.82 2.73
C GLY A 11 -14.38 15.42 1.34
N SER A 12 -13.65 14.87 0.37
CA SER A 12 -13.89 15.12 -1.05
C SER A 12 -14.97 14.15 -1.55
N LEU A 13 -15.85 14.63 -2.42
CA LEU A 13 -16.76 13.77 -3.16
C LEU A 13 -16.02 13.19 -4.35
N VAL A 14 -15.85 11.87 -4.37
CA VAL A 14 -15.22 11.14 -5.47
C VAL A 14 -16.29 10.78 -6.48
N ILE A 15 -16.04 11.08 -7.75
CA ILE A 15 -16.91 10.80 -8.88
C ILE A 15 -16.16 9.83 -9.81
N GLY A 16 -16.55 8.56 -9.77
CA GLY A 16 -16.11 7.54 -10.71
C GLY A 16 -16.95 7.60 -11.98
N PHE A 17 -16.33 7.97 -13.10
CA PHE A 17 -17.02 8.11 -14.39
C PHE A 17 -16.48 7.08 -15.39
N ASP A 18 -17.29 6.06 -15.64
CA ASP A 18 -17.11 5.14 -16.76
C ASP A 18 -17.76 5.72 -18.02
N LEU A 19 -16.96 6.37 -18.87
CA LEU A 19 -17.39 6.79 -20.19
C LEU A 19 -17.20 5.60 -21.14
N GLY A 20 -18.18 4.72 -21.32
CA GLY A 20 -18.05 3.60 -22.25
C GLY A 20 -18.44 3.98 -23.68
N HIS A 21 -18.14 3.09 -24.64
CA HIS A 21 -18.47 3.34 -26.04
C HIS A 21 -19.98 3.40 -26.30
N GLY A 22 -20.72 2.39 -25.85
CA GLY A 22 -22.18 2.34 -26.07
C GLY A 22 -22.99 2.86 -24.90
N GLU A 23 -22.45 2.74 -23.69
CA GLU A 23 -23.10 3.12 -22.44
C GLU A 23 -22.10 3.76 -21.50
N SER A 24 -22.58 4.63 -20.63
CA SER A 24 -21.80 5.30 -19.60
C SER A 24 -22.51 5.22 -18.26
N ALA A 25 -21.72 5.15 -17.19
CA ALA A 25 -22.21 5.12 -15.81
C ALA A 25 -21.39 6.07 -14.94
N VAL A 26 -22.05 6.66 -13.96
CA VAL A 26 -21.42 7.52 -12.95
C VAL A 26 -21.72 6.94 -11.58
N ALA A 27 -20.67 6.82 -10.76
CA ALA A 27 -20.81 6.46 -9.36
C ALA A 27 -20.14 7.50 -8.47
N THR A 28 -20.71 7.74 -7.29
CA THR A 28 -20.19 8.70 -6.33
C THR A 28 -19.97 8.06 -4.97
N LEU A 29 -18.97 8.59 -4.25
CA LEU A 29 -18.60 8.13 -2.92
C LEU A 29 -17.88 9.25 -2.18
N TRP A 30 -18.26 9.47 -0.92
CA TRP A 30 -17.52 10.39 -0.05
C TRP A 30 -16.21 9.72 0.40
N SER A 31 -15.11 10.46 0.39
CA SER A 31 -13.79 9.91 0.76
C SER A 31 -13.73 9.36 2.20
N SER A 32 -14.56 9.90 3.10
CA SER A 32 -14.70 9.45 4.48
C SER A 32 -15.69 8.29 4.68
N ALA A 33 -16.51 7.96 3.68
CA ALA A 33 -17.51 6.90 3.82
C ALA A 33 -16.90 5.50 3.59
N ASP A 34 -17.30 4.54 4.42
CA ASP A 34 -16.93 3.12 4.30
C ASP A 34 -17.92 2.28 3.46
N GLY A 35 -19.04 2.88 3.01
CA GLY A 35 -20.06 2.18 2.22
C GLY A 35 -19.68 1.97 0.75
N GLU A 36 -20.56 1.25 0.04
CA GLU A 36 -20.47 1.11 -1.41
C GLU A 36 -20.69 2.45 -2.13
N PRO A 37 -20.03 2.67 -3.29
CA PRO A 37 -20.35 3.78 -4.17
C PRO A 37 -21.81 3.74 -4.62
N HIS A 38 -22.46 4.90 -4.61
CA HIS A 38 -23.80 5.09 -5.14
C HIS A 38 -23.72 5.26 -6.66
N VAL A 39 -24.59 4.59 -7.41
CA VAL A 39 -24.68 4.81 -8.87
C VAL A 39 -25.73 5.89 -9.10
N GLU A 40 -25.34 6.98 -9.75
CA GLU A 40 -26.17 8.15 -9.97
C GLU A 40 -27.08 7.97 -11.18
N ASP A 41 -28.32 8.47 -11.06
CA ASP A 41 -29.20 8.66 -12.21
C ASP A 41 -28.82 9.98 -12.88
N VAL A 42 -28.26 9.90 -14.08
CA VAL A 42 -27.94 11.08 -14.89
C VAL A 42 -29.03 11.28 -15.97
N SER A 43 -29.06 12.41 -16.64
CA SER A 43 -30.01 12.70 -17.73
C SER A 43 -31.49 12.75 -17.29
N ARG A 44 -31.79 12.96 -16.00
CA ARG A 44 -33.16 13.02 -15.44
C ARG A 44 -34.04 11.82 -15.81
N THR A 45 -33.42 10.68 -16.13
CA THR A 45 -34.08 9.40 -16.40
C THR A 45 -33.73 8.44 -15.26
N PRO A 46 -34.69 7.64 -14.74
CA PRO A 46 -34.44 6.69 -13.64
C PRO A 46 -33.64 5.44 -14.09
N SER A 47 -32.68 5.62 -15.01
CA SER A 47 -31.78 4.58 -15.49
C SER A 47 -30.41 4.84 -14.88
N ARG A 48 -29.76 3.80 -14.33
CA ARG A 48 -28.42 3.90 -13.71
C ARG A 48 -27.27 3.68 -14.69
N VAL A 49 -27.62 3.38 -15.94
CA VAL A 49 -26.73 3.29 -17.10
C VAL A 49 -27.36 4.08 -18.22
N HIS A 50 -26.57 4.93 -18.89
CA HIS A 50 -27.06 5.82 -19.92
C HIS A 50 -26.41 5.48 -21.25
N PRO A 51 -27.13 5.49 -22.37
CA PRO A 51 -26.50 5.36 -23.67
C PRO A 51 -25.52 6.54 -23.87
N THR A 52 -24.34 6.26 -24.42
CA THR A 52 -23.32 7.27 -24.70
C THR A 52 -23.75 8.09 -25.92
N VAL A 53 -24.69 8.99 -25.70
CA VAL A 53 -25.37 9.82 -26.70
C VAL A 53 -25.47 11.24 -26.19
N VAL A 54 -25.19 12.21 -27.06
CA VAL A 54 -25.35 13.63 -26.80
C VAL A 54 -25.96 14.33 -28.01
N ALA A 55 -26.87 15.26 -27.73
CA ALA A 55 -27.44 16.15 -28.73
C ALA A 55 -27.29 17.62 -28.29
N LEU A 56 -27.01 18.52 -29.24
CA LEU A 56 -27.09 19.96 -29.02
C LEU A 56 -28.27 20.50 -29.81
N CYS A 57 -29.32 20.93 -29.11
CA CYS A 57 -30.53 21.51 -29.69
C CYS A 57 -30.47 23.04 -29.57
N ARG A 58 -30.80 23.77 -30.65
CA ARG A 58 -30.88 25.23 -30.64
C ARG A 58 -32.34 25.70 -30.62
N THR A 59 -32.60 26.81 -29.93
CA THR A 59 -33.90 27.47 -29.86
C THR A 59 -33.95 28.75 -30.72
N GLU A 60 -35.12 29.11 -31.29
CA GLU A 60 -35.38 30.36 -32.01
C GLU A 60 -35.85 31.44 -31.04
N GLY A 61 -35.35 32.66 -31.25
CA GLY A 61 -35.66 33.86 -30.46
C GLY A 61 -34.38 34.61 -30.08
N GLU A 62 -34.42 35.94 -30.12
CA GLU A 62 -33.30 36.84 -29.80
C GLU A 62 -32.78 36.62 -28.36
N GLY A 63 -31.85 35.67 -28.20
CA GLY A 63 -31.29 35.30 -26.90
C GLY A 63 -30.72 33.88 -26.81
N THR A 64 -29.86 33.50 -27.76
CA THR A 64 -28.87 32.38 -27.75
C THR A 64 -28.92 31.39 -26.56
N GLY A 65 -29.87 30.44 -26.55
CA GLY A 65 -29.87 29.32 -25.60
C GLY A 65 -29.75 27.97 -26.32
N ALA A 66 -28.52 27.47 -26.54
CA ALA A 66 -28.35 26.09 -27.00
C ALA A 66 -28.46 25.13 -25.79
N THR A 67 -29.31 24.12 -25.90
CA THR A 67 -29.55 23.12 -24.86
C THR A 67 -28.82 21.82 -25.22
N THR A 68 -27.95 21.36 -24.33
CA THR A 68 -27.30 20.05 -24.48
C THR A 68 -28.13 18.99 -23.79
N LEU A 69 -28.43 17.91 -24.49
CA LEU A 69 -29.11 16.72 -23.98
C LEU A 69 -28.15 15.55 -23.99
N VAL A 70 -28.30 14.63 -23.03
CA VAL A 70 -27.51 13.40 -22.93
C VAL A 70 -28.42 12.21 -22.67
N GLY A 71 -27.94 11.02 -23.00
CA GLY A 71 -28.65 9.76 -22.73
C GLY A 71 -29.93 9.57 -23.57
N GLU A 72 -30.89 8.81 -23.04
CA GLU A 72 -32.10 8.41 -23.76
C GLU A 72 -32.97 9.59 -24.22
N GLN A 73 -32.90 10.72 -23.52
CA GLN A 73 -33.66 11.93 -23.87
C GLN A 73 -33.30 12.48 -25.25
N CYS A 74 -32.07 12.23 -25.72
CA CYS A 74 -31.67 12.59 -27.07
C CYS A 74 -32.58 11.93 -28.12
N PHE A 75 -32.98 10.67 -27.91
CA PHE A 75 -33.86 10.00 -28.84
C PHE A 75 -35.28 10.57 -28.79
N ALA A 76 -35.83 10.88 -27.61
CA ALA A 76 -37.17 11.43 -27.48
C ALA A 76 -37.30 12.82 -28.13
N VAL A 77 -36.36 13.73 -27.83
CA VAL A 77 -36.44 15.13 -28.29
C VAL A 77 -36.12 15.24 -29.78
N VAL A 78 -35.10 14.53 -30.27
CA VAL A 78 -34.75 14.59 -31.71
C VAL A 78 -35.81 13.88 -32.55
N SER A 79 -36.46 12.84 -32.04
CA SER A 79 -37.57 12.20 -32.74
C SER A 79 -38.81 13.09 -32.82
N ALA A 80 -39.09 13.88 -31.78
CA ALA A 80 -40.16 14.88 -31.84
C ALA A 80 -39.87 15.96 -32.90
N GLN A 81 -38.60 16.35 -33.10
CA GLN A 81 -38.20 17.26 -34.18
C GLN A 81 -38.45 16.68 -35.59
N ILE A 82 -38.40 15.36 -35.75
CA ILE A 82 -38.63 14.67 -37.05
C ILE A 82 -40.10 14.29 -37.25
N ALA A 83 -40.84 13.99 -36.18
CA ALA A 83 -42.15 13.34 -36.27
C ALA A 83 -43.36 14.30 -36.39
N ARG A 84 -43.25 15.59 -36.07
CA ARG A 84 -44.28 16.64 -36.29
C ARG A 84 -43.75 17.98 -35.79
N VAL A 85 -43.94 19.05 -36.56
CA VAL A 85 -44.17 20.39 -35.98
C VAL A 85 -45.48 20.29 -35.18
N PRO A 86 -45.50 20.42 -33.85
CA PRO A 86 -46.72 20.80 -33.14
C PRO A 86 -46.97 22.28 -33.41
N GLU A 87 -48.23 22.73 -33.45
CA GLU A 87 -48.55 24.17 -33.53
C GLU A 87 -48.02 24.95 -32.31
N ASP A 88 -47.67 24.27 -31.21
CA ASP A 88 -46.96 24.81 -30.05
C ASP A 88 -45.99 23.74 -29.47
N PRO A 89 -44.69 23.73 -29.84
CA PRO A 89 -43.67 23.07 -29.02
C PRO A 89 -43.50 23.84 -27.70
N PRO A 90 -43.06 23.20 -26.59
CA PRO A 90 -42.64 23.94 -25.40
C PRO A 90 -41.63 25.01 -25.81
N ASP A 91 -41.93 26.26 -25.44
CA ASP A 91 -41.40 27.49 -26.05
C ASP A 91 -39.95 27.38 -26.56
N GLY A 92 -39.79 27.53 -27.89
CA GLY A 92 -38.55 27.99 -28.50
C GLY A 92 -37.73 27.01 -29.33
N LEU A 93 -37.99 25.71 -29.48
CA LEU A 93 -37.08 24.81 -30.22
C LEU A 93 -37.17 24.88 -31.76
N VAL A 94 -36.03 25.03 -32.47
CA VAL A 94 -35.97 25.07 -33.96
C VAL A 94 -35.63 23.69 -34.54
N PRO A 95 -36.35 23.22 -35.57
CA PRO A 95 -35.93 22.08 -36.39
C PRO A 95 -34.87 22.51 -37.43
N GLY A 96 -33.64 21.97 -37.37
CA GLY A 96 -32.66 22.10 -38.45
C GLY A 96 -31.18 22.13 -38.07
N ASP A 97 -30.84 22.45 -36.82
CA ASP A 97 -29.47 22.73 -36.35
C ASP A 97 -29.00 21.77 -35.22
N THR A 98 -29.57 20.57 -35.17
CA THR A 98 -29.27 19.60 -34.10
C THR A 98 -27.97 18.84 -34.37
N GLU A 99 -26.92 19.07 -33.56
CA GLU A 99 -25.75 18.19 -33.54
C GLU A 99 -26.15 16.90 -32.79
N PHE A 100 -26.07 15.71 -33.40
CA PHE A 100 -26.36 14.43 -32.74
C PHE A 100 -25.15 13.49 -32.83
N TYR A 101 -24.74 12.97 -31.68
CA TYR A 101 -23.61 12.06 -31.56
C TYR A 101 -24.01 10.86 -30.72
N MET A 102 -23.82 9.67 -31.27
CA MET A 102 -23.98 8.40 -30.56
C MET A 102 -22.68 7.61 -30.69
N ALA A 103 -22.36 6.88 -29.63
CA ALA A 103 -21.28 5.91 -29.59
C ALA A 103 -19.95 6.49 -30.11
N PHE A 104 -19.63 7.69 -29.62
CA PHE A 104 -18.55 8.52 -30.17
C PHE A 104 -17.18 8.23 -29.55
N LYS A 105 -17.07 7.50 -28.44
CA LYS A 105 -15.78 7.15 -27.82
C LYS A 105 -15.01 6.20 -28.73
N HIS A 106 -13.85 6.64 -29.20
CA HIS A 106 -12.89 5.83 -29.94
C HIS A 106 -11.49 6.44 -29.83
N ALA A 107 -10.46 5.63 -30.07
CA ALA A 107 -9.07 5.99 -29.79
C ALA A 107 -8.52 7.13 -30.68
N GLY A 108 -9.07 7.29 -31.89
CA GLY A 108 -8.59 8.31 -32.84
C GLY A 108 -8.90 9.77 -32.47
N LEU A 109 -9.76 10.02 -31.47
CA LEU A 109 -10.09 11.35 -30.91
C LEU A 109 -10.15 12.49 -31.96
N ASP A 110 -10.82 12.24 -33.08
CA ASP A 110 -11.02 13.26 -34.11
C ASP A 110 -11.86 14.44 -33.61
N ALA A 111 -12.00 15.48 -34.45
CA ALA A 111 -12.76 16.67 -34.08
C ALA A 111 -14.21 16.37 -33.65
N ARG A 112 -14.84 15.36 -34.28
CA ARG A 112 -16.19 14.92 -33.98
C ARG A 112 -16.26 14.31 -32.57
N THR A 113 -15.38 13.37 -32.26
CA THR A 113 -15.34 12.70 -30.96
C THR A 113 -14.95 13.64 -29.84
N ARG A 114 -14.00 14.55 -30.05
CA ARG A 114 -13.67 15.59 -29.08
C ARG A 114 -14.87 16.46 -28.75
N ARG A 115 -15.56 16.98 -29.77
CA ARG A 115 -16.78 17.79 -29.61
C ARG A 115 -17.87 17.04 -28.85
N ALA A 116 -18.16 15.80 -29.23
CA ALA A 116 -19.16 14.98 -28.57
C ALA A 116 -18.80 14.68 -27.11
N THR A 117 -17.54 14.35 -26.84
CA THR A 117 -17.03 14.06 -25.48
C THR A 117 -17.11 15.29 -24.59
N GLU A 118 -16.72 16.47 -25.10
CA GLU A 118 -16.85 17.74 -24.39
C GLU A 118 -18.31 18.05 -24.05
N LEU A 119 -19.23 17.96 -25.02
CA LEU A 119 -20.64 18.23 -24.78
C LEU A 119 -21.23 17.27 -23.75
N PHE A 120 -20.96 15.96 -23.89
CA PHE A 120 -21.48 14.93 -23.01
C PHE A 120 -20.99 15.16 -21.57
N ILE A 121 -19.67 15.23 -21.36
CA ILE A 121 -19.10 15.42 -20.01
C ILE A 121 -19.56 16.73 -19.40
N ARG A 122 -19.61 17.83 -20.18
CA ARG A 122 -20.05 19.12 -19.66
C ARG A 122 -21.48 19.08 -19.16
N GLN A 123 -22.36 18.36 -19.86
CA GLN A 123 -23.75 18.22 -19.45
C GLN A 123 -23.89 17.33 -18.22
N ILE A 124 -23.24 16.16 -18.20
CA ILE A 124 -23.19 15.27 -17.01
C ILE A 124 -22.67 16.03 -15.78
N ALA A 125 -21.57 16.76 -15.95
CA ALA A 125 -20.97 17.62 -14.93
C ALA A 125 -21.93 18.68 -14.39
N ARG A 126 -22.70 19.35 -15.26
CA ARG A 126 -23.70 20.34 -14.85
C ARG A 126 -24.87 19.68 -14.11
N GLU A 127 -25.35 18.54 -14.58
CA GLU A 127 -26.45 17.82 -13.92
C GLU A 127 -26.08 17.31 -12.54
N LEU A 128 -24.81 16.95 -12.33
CA LEU A 128 -24.29 16.55 -11.02
C LEU A 128 -23.96 17.73 -10.09
N ALA A 129 -23.72 18.94 -10.61
CA ALA A 129 -23.15 20.05 -9.84
C ALA A 129 -23.93 21.38 -9.85
N MET A 130 -25.00 21.53 -10.65
CA MET A 130 -25.76 22.79 -10.76
C MET A 130 -27.28 22.58 -10.60
N GLU A 131 -27.85 23.49 -9.80
CA GLU A 131 -29.24 23.78 -9.43
C GLU A 131 -30.41 23.03 -10.11
N ARG A 132 -31.36 22.60 -9.25
CA ARG A 132 -32.73 22.22 -9.64
C ARG A 132 -33.43 23.38 -10.36
N THR A 133 -34.05 23.10 -11.49
CA THR A 133 -35.32 23.76 -11.84
C THR A 133 -36.41 23.19 -10.92
N GLU A 134 -37.13 24.06 -10.20
CA GLU A 134 -38.27 23.67 -9.34
C GLU A 134 -39.27 22.80 -10.12
N GLY A 135 -39.77 21.72 -9.50
CA GLY A 135 -40.92 20.96 -9.98
C GLY A 135 -40.67 19.55 -10.55
N VAL A 136 -39.42 19.05 -10.57
CA VAL A 136 -39.14 17.65 -10.97
C VAL A 136 -38.69 16.83 -9.75
N GLU A 137 -39.55 15.92 -9.28
CA GLU A 137 -39.16 14.88 -8.31
C GLU A 137 -38.31 13.81 -8.99
N THR A 138 -36.98 13.99 -9.02
CA THR A 138 -36.03 12.92 -9.31
C THR A 138 -35.49 12.39 -7.98
N SER A 139 -36.07 11.31 -7.48
CA SER A 139 -35.54 10.58 -6.34
C SER A 139 -34.21 9.91 -6.73
N GLY A 140 -33.06 10.51 -6.41
CA GLY A 140 -31.76 9.85 -6.61
C GLY A 140 -30.60 10.68 -7.15
N ILE A 141 -30.76 11.98 -7.39
CA ILE A 141 -29.66 12.83 -7.89
C ILE A 141 -28.95 13.50 -6.71
N LEU A 142 -27.66 13.24 -6.57
CA LEU A 142 -26.80 13.79 -5.51
C LEU A 142 -26.86 15.33 -5.41
N GLU A 143 -27.20 15.84 -4.23
CA GLU A 143 -27.11 17.26 -3.91
C GLU A 143 -25.65 17.62 -3.58
N VAL A 144 -24.93 18.18 -4.56
CA VAL A 144 -23.58 18.69 -4.34
C VAL A 144 -23.68 20.14 -3.85
N MET A 145 -23.34 20.37 -2.59
CA MET A 145 -23.36 21.72 -2.03
C MET A 145 -22.29 22.62 -2.70
N PRO A 146 -22.57 23.92 -2.91
CA PRO A 146 -21.56 24.86 -3.35
C PRO A 146 -20.33 24.83 -2.43
N GLY A 147 -19.14 24.67 -3.01
CA GLY A 147 -17.88 24.57 -2.27
C GLY A 147 -17.41 23.14 -1.96
N THR A 148 -18.18 22.10 -2.29
CA THR A 148 -17.71 20.71 -2.21
C THR A 148 -16.49 20.49 -3.12
N ARG A 149 -15.44 19.87 -2.58
CA ARG A 149 -14.27 19.44 -3.37
C ARG A 149 -14.66 18.18 -4.15
N LEU A 150 -14.56 18.26 -5.48
CA LEU A 150 -14.87 17.18 -6.40
C LEU A 150 -13.59 16.52 -6.88
N TYR A 151 -13.57 15.20 -6.80
CA TYR A 151 -12.49 14.39 -7.37
C TYR A 151 -13.04 13.51 -8.48
N TRP A 152 -12.76 13.89 -9.73
CA TRP A 152 -13.15 13.13 -10.92
C TRP A 152 -12.14 12.04 -11.23
N VAL A 153 -12.63 10.81 -11.37
CA VAL A 153 -11.84 9.63 -11.71
C VAL A 153 -12.45 8.97 -12.93
N PHE A 154 -11.75 9.05 -14.06
CA PHE A 154 -12.22 8.48 -15.33
C PHE A 154 -11.57 7.14 -15.65
N GLY A 155 -12.35 6.24 -16.27
CA GLY A 155 -11.86 4.99 -16.83
C GLY A 155 -11.05 5.18 -18.11
N ILE A 156 -9.99 4.39 -18.28
CA ILE A 156 -9.22 4.28 -19.51
C ILE A 156 -9.26 2.84 -20.03
N PRO A 157 -9.56 2.63 -21.32
CA PRO A 157 -9.45 1.32 -21.96
C PRO A 157 -8.00 0.81 -22.00
N SER A 158 -7.80 -0.48 -21.72
CA SER A 158 -6.45 -1.10 -21.66
C SER A 158 -5.75 -1.21 -23.02
N GLY A 159 -6.49 -1.11 -24.13
CA GLY A 159 -6.01 -1.27 -25.50
C GLY A 159 -5.50 0.00 -26.21
N TRP A 160 -5.53 1.17 -25.57
CA TRP A 160 -5.07 2.43 -26.19
C TRP A 160 -3.57 2.62 -26.03
N ASP A 161 -2.93 3.14 -27.08
CA ASP A 161 -1.50 3.44 -27.06
C ASP A 161 -1.17 4.68 -26.20
N LYS A 162 0.12 4.96 -26.04
CA LYS A 162 0.58 6.07 -25.20
C LYS A 162 0.14 7.45 -25.73
N GLY A 163 0.13 7.66 -27.04
CA GLY A 163 -0.28 8.92 -27.65
C GLY A 163 -1.78 9.17 -27.48
N GLU A 164 -2.59 8.15 -27.76
CA GLU A 164 -4.04 8.15 -27.57
C GLU A 164 -4.41 8.42 -26.11
N TYR A 165 -3.69 7.78 -25.17
CA TYR A 165 -3.82 8.02 -23.74
C TYR A 165 -3.58 9.49 -23.37
N GLU A 166 -2.44 10.05 -23.77
CA GLU A 166 -2.06 11.41 -23.38
C GLU A 166 -3.03 12.45 -23.95
N GLU A 167 -3.55 12.20 -25.15
CA GLU A 167 -4.55 13.05 -25.78
C GLU A 167 -5.91 12.99 -25.07
N TYR A 168 -6.35 11.79 -24.69
CA TYR A 168 -7.57 11.61 -23.92
C TYR A 168 -7.49 12.28 -22.55
N VAL A 169 -6.35 12.12 -21.86
CA VAL A 169 -6.08 12.81 -20.58
C VAL A 169 -6.21 14.33 -20.74
N ARG A 170 -5.62 14.90 -21.80
CA ARG A 170 -5.71 16.36 -22.05
C ARG A 170 -7.16 16.79 -22.29
N LEU A 171 -7.92 16.03 -23.08
CA LEU A 171 -9.33 16.31 -23.38
C LEU A 171 -10.18 16.28 -22.11
N LEU A 172 -10.12 15.21 -21.33
CA LEU A 172 -10.92 15.04 -20.11
C LEU A 172 -10.57 16.10 -19.06
N ARG A 173 -9.27 16.31 -18.81
CA ARG A 173 -8.81 17.33 -17.86
C ARG A 173 -9.27 18.72 -18.26
N SER A 174 -9.02 19.14 -19.50
CA SER A 174 -9.41 20.49 -19.97
C SER A 174 -10.92 20.71 -19.96
N THR A 175 -11.71 19.66 -20.25
CA THR A 175 -13.17 19.73 -20.21
C THR A 175 -13.68 19.97 -18.79
N VAL A 176 -13.18 19.20 -17.82
CA VAL A 176 -13.62 19.30 -16.42
C VAL A 176 -13.08 20.56 -15.77
N THR A 177 -11.79 20.87 -15.90
CA THR A 177 -11.19 22.07 -15.27
C THR A 177 -11.68 23.36 -15.91
N GLY A 178 -12.11 23.32 -17.18
CA GLY A 178 -12.80 24.42 -17.83
C GLY A 178 -14.21 24.69 -17.31
N LEU A 179 -14.83 23.74 -16.59
CA LEU A 179 -16.11 23.94 -15.91
C LEU A 179 -15.93 24.23 -14.41
N PHE A 180 -15.04 23.48 -13.75
CA PHE A 180 -14.79 23.59 -12.33
C PHE A 180 -13.29 23.80 -12.10
N PRO A 181 -12.82 25.06 -12.09
CA PRO A 181 -11.43 25.37 -11.82
C PRO A 181 -10.98 24.82 -10.46
N GLY A 182 -9.78 24.25 -10.40
CA GLY A 182 -9.18 23.74 -9.16
C GLY A 182 -9.64 22.35 -8.71
N GLN A 183 -10.55 21.69 -9.44
CA GLN A 183 -10.95 20.31 -9.13
C GLN A 183 -9.89 19.30 -9.58
N ARG A 184 -9.79 18.19 -8.86
CA ARG A 184 -8.83 17.12 -9.14
C ARG A 184 -9.41 16.18 -10.20
N VAL A 185 -8.57 15.79 -11.17
CA VAL A 185 -8.93 14.84 -12.23
C VAL A 185 -7.84 13.78 -12.37
N GLU A 186 -8.19 12.53 -12.09
CA GLU A 186 -7.34 11.35 -12.31
C GLU A 186 -7.99 10.45 -13.36
N LEU A 187 -7.15 9.69 -14.05
CA LEU A 187 -7.61 8.65 -14.94
C LEU A 187 -6.96 7.33 -14.53
N ILE A 188 -7.74 6.26 -14.55
CA ILE A 188 -7.36 4.95 -14.02
C ILE A 188 -7.76 3.87 -15.05
N PRO A 189 -6.95 2.83 -15.27
CA PRO A 189 -7.34 1.71 -16.12
C PRO A 189 -8.67 1.07 -15.68
N GLU A 190 -9.55 0.80 -16.64
CA GLU A 190 -10.84 0.14 -16.39
C GLU A 190 -10.64 -1.25 -15.72
N SER A 191 -9.59 -1.97 -16.12
CA SER A 191 -9.15 -3.24 -15.51
C SER A 191 -8.86 -3.13 -14.00
N ARG A 192 -8.16 -2.07 -13.59
CA ARG A 192 -7.87 -1.78 -12.17
C ARG A 192 -9.15 -1.45 -11.40
N ALA A 193 -10.03 -0.66 -12.01
CA ALA A 193 -11.33 -0.32 -11.42
C ALA A 193 -12.16 -1.59 -11.18
N ALA A 194 -12.24 -2.48 -12.17
CA ALA A 194 -12.89 -3.78 -12.04
C ALA A 194 -12.35 -4.62 -10.87
N MET A 195 -11.02 -4.70 -10.70
CA MET A 195 -10.43 -5.44 -9.57
C MET A 195 -10.74 -4.83 -8.21
N LEU A 196 -10.67 -3.50 -8.09
CA LEU A 196 -11.03 -2.79 -6.85
C LEU A 196 -12.50 -2.98 -6.51
N TYR A 197 -13.36 -2.95 -7.53
CA TYR A 197 -14.77 -3.29 -7.38
C TYR A 197 -14.95 -4.73 -6.88
N ALA A 198 -14.27 -5.71 -7.47
CA ALA A 198 -14.37 -7.10 -7.05
C ALA A 198 -13.85 -7.36 -5.62
N LYS A 199 -12.89 -6.55 -5.16
CA LYS A 199 -12.33 -6.63 -3.82
C LYS A 199 -13.26 -6.04 -2.74
N GLU A 200 -13.97 -4.96 -3.03
CA GLU A 200 -14.73 -4.19 -2.01
C GLU A 200 -16.25 -4.26 -2.15
N SER A 201 -16.78 -4.72 -3.29
CA SER A 201 -18.24 -4.77 -3.53
C SER A 201 -18.91 -5.90 -2.79
N GLU A 202 -19.97 -5.60 -2.05
CA GLU A 202 -20.84 -6.54 -1.32
C GLU A 202 -21.62 -7.48 -2.28
N GLU A 203 -21.59 -7.22 -3.60
CA GLU A 203 -22.18 -8.10 -4.60
C GLU A 203 -21.49 -9.47 -4.70
N PHE A 204 -20.22 -9.54 -4.31
CA PHE A 204 -19.48 -10.80 -4.24
C PHE A 204 -19.69 -11.43 -2.86
N LYS A 205 -19.88 -12.75 -2.82
CA LYS A 205 -20.04 -13.46 -1.53
C LYS A 205 -18.76 -13.30 -0.71
N ASN A 206 -18.85 -13.28 0.63
CA ASN A 206 -17.68 -13.12 1.50
C ASN A 206 -16.49 -14.01 1.09
N ALA A 207 -16.73 -15.27 0.71
CA ALA A 207 -15.67 -16.17 0.24
C ALA A 207 -15.00 -15.73 -1.08
N GLU A 208 -15.74 -15.11 -1.99
CA GLU A 208 -15.23 -14.56 -3.26
C GLU A 208 -14.45 -13.26 -3.02
N GLN A 209 -14.93 -12.42 -2.10
CA GLN A 209 -14.18 -11.23 -1.65
C GLN A 209 -12.88 -11.61 -0.93
N GLU A 210 -12.92 -12.60 -0.03
CA GLU A 210 -11.74 -13.11 0.67
C GLU A 210 -10.72 -13.70 -0.33
N LEU A 211 -11.20 -14.45 -1.33
CA LEU A 211 -10.36 -14.97 -2.40
C LEU A 211 -9.74 -13.84 -3.22
N MET A 212 -10.54 -12.85 -3.64
CA MET A 212 -10.05 -11.67 -4.34
C MET A 212 -9.03 -10.89 -3.50
N GLY A 213 -9.28 -10.70 -2.20
CA GLY A 213 -8.37 -10.04 -1.28
C GLY A 213 -7.06 -10.79 -1.07
N ALA A 214 -7.09 -12.12 -1.05
CA ALA A 214 -5.89 -12.96 -0.94
C ALA A 214 -5.04 -12.97 -2.22
N VAL A 215 -5.68 -12.81 -3.39
CA VAL A 215 -5.04 -12.82 -4.70
C VAL A 215 -4.63 -11.41 -5.15
N ALA A 216 -5.35 -10.37 -4.72
CA ALA A 216 -5.07 -8.98 -5.07
C ALA A 216 -3.71 -8.52 -4.50
N GLY A 217 -2.74 -8.31 -5.39
CA GLY A 217 -1.36 -7.90 -5.04
C GLY A 217 -0.34 -9.04 -4.92
N ARG A 218 -0.77 -10.31 -4.89
CA ARG A 218 0.15 -11.47 -4.74
C ARG A 218 -0.12 -12.65 -5.68
N GLY A 219 -1.34 -12.78 -6.20
CA GLY A 219 -1.73 -13.80 -7.15
C GLY A 219 -1.95 -13.23 -8.56
N THR A 220 -2.68 -13.98 -9.37
CA THR A 220 -2.90 -13.70 -10.80
C THR A 220 -4.39 -13.59 -11.12
N VAL A 221 -4.79 -12.48 -11.76
CA VAL A 221 -6.17 -12.19 -12.13
C VAL A 221 -6.25 -11.88 -13.61
N LEU A 222 -7.15 -12.54 -14.33
CA LEU A 222 -7.54 -12.17 -15.69
C LEU A 222 -8.85 -11.38 -15.63
N VAL A 223 -8.81 -10.09 -15.97
CA VAL A 223 -10.00 -9.27 -16.16
C VAL A 223 -10.44 -9.36 -17.62
N MET A 224 -11.70 -9.74 -17.82
CA MET A 224 -12.36 -9.77 -19.13
C MET A 224 -13.45 -8.71 -19.14
N ASP A 225 -13.23 -7.62 -19.87
CA ASP A 225 -14.25 -6.58 -20.05
C ASP A 225 -14.98 -6.80 -21.38
N MET A 226 -16.24 -7.17 -21.28
CA MET A 226 -17.10 -7.47 -22.42
C MET A 226 -17.99 -6.27 -22.73
N GLY A 227 -17.49 -5.43 -23.63
CA GLY A 227 -18.16 -4.24 -24.11
C GLY A 227 -19.08 -4.48 -25.32
N SER A 228 -19.71 -3.40 -25.76
CA SER A 228 -20.56 -3.41 -26.95
C SER A 228 -19.75 -3.53 -28.25
N LEU A 229 -18.55 -2.93 -28.32
CA LEU A 229 -17.67 -3.03 -29.50
C LEU A 229 -16.49 -3.97 -29.34
N THR A 230 -15.94 -4.06 -28.13
CA THR A 230 -14.68 -4.77 -27.87
C THR A 230 -14.88 -5.76 -26.75
N THR A 231 -14.04 -6.80 -26.77
CA THR A 231 -13.80 -7.63 -25.61
C THR A 231 -12.32 -7.49 -25.28
N ASP A 232 -12.02 -6.88 -24.13
CA ASP A 232 -10.68 -6.53 -23.71
C ASP A 232 -10.20 -7.50 -22.61
N TYR A 233 -8.97 -8.00 -22.75
CA TYR A 233 -8.38 -8.99 -21.86
C TYR A 233 -7.16 -8.40 -21.15
N THR A 234 -7.21 -8.34 -19.82
CA THR A 234 -6.13 -7.79 -19.01
C THR A 234 -5.67 -8.79 -17.97
N PHE A 235 -4.41 -9.18 -18.04
CA PHE A 235 -3.81 -10.05 -17.03
C PHE A 235 -3.03 -9.21 -16.01
N VAL A 236 -3.33 -9.41 -14.73
CA VAL A 236 -2.69 -8.73 -13.61
C VAL A 236 -1.99 -9.76 -12.75
N SER A 237 -0.70 -9.56 -12.52
CA SER A 237 0.12 -10.40 -11.64
C SER A 237 0.84 -9.50 -10.63
N GLY A 238 0.48 -9.65 -9.36
CA GLY A 238 0.98 -8.77 -8.29
C GLY A 238 0.62 -7.31 -8.55
N THR A 239 1.65 -6.46 -8.72
CA THR A 239 1.53 -5.02 -9.05
C THR A 239 1.81 -4.71 -10.53
N SER A 240 1.97 -5.72 -11.39
CA SER A 240 2.26 -5.54 -12.81
C SER A 240 1.05 -5.93 -13.68
N GLU A 241 0.71 -5.06 -14.63
CA GLU A 241 -0.23 -5.36 -15.72
C GLU A 241 0.54 -5.92 -16.91
N LEU A 242 0.04 -7.03 -17.45
CA LEU A 242 0.34 -7.46 -18.80
C LEU A 242 -0.97 -7.33 -19.57
N PRO A 243 -1.17 -6.23 -20.33
CA PRO A 243 -2.24 -6.21 -21.30
C PRO A 243 -2.00 -7.40 -22.23
N VAL A 244 -2.99 -8.25 -22.45
CA VAL A 244 -2.89 -9.29 -23.47
C VAL A 244 -3.26 -8.64 -24.81
N SER A 245 -2.60 -7.53 -25.13
CA SER A 245 -2.93 -6.60 -26.22
C SER A 245 -3.02 -7.29 -27.59
N ASP A 246 -2.21 -8.32 -27.81
CA ASP A 246 -2.22 -9.16 -29.01
C ASP A 246 -3.58 -9.86 -29.28
N TRP A 247 -4.47 -9.95 -28.28
CA TRP A 247 -5.75 -10.67 -28.36
C TRP A 247 -6.98 -9.80 -28.04
N ASN A 248 -6.79 -8.49 -27.78
CA ASN A 248 -7.92 -7.58 -27.66
C ASN A 248 -8.73 -7.64 -28.95
N SER A 249 -9.92 -8.21 -28.82
CA SER A 249 -10.70 -8.63 -29.96
C SER A 249 -11.70 -7.53 -30.29
N ARG A 250 -11.65 -7.03 -31.53
CA ARG A 250 -12.60 -6.03 -32.06
C ARG A 250 -13.99 -6.62 -32.32
N PHE A 251 -14.42 -7.59 -31.51
CA PHE A 251 -15.78 -8.13 -31.55
C PHE A 251 -16.43 -7.95 -30.18
N GLY A 252 -17.50 -7.17 -30.16
CA GLY A 252 -18.32 -6.92 -28.99
C GLY A 252 -19.75 -7.40 -29.21
N ALA A 253 -20.59 -7.16 -28.21
CA ALA A 253 -21.97 -7.64 -28.23
C ALA A 253 -22.90 -6.88 -29.19
N SER A 254 -22.44 -5.79 -29.82
CA SER A 254 -23.18 -5.05 -30.86
C SER A 254 -23.37 -5.86 -32.14
N LEU A 255 -22.49 -6.82 -32.43
CA LEU A 255 -22.65 -7.68 -33.61
C LEU A 255 -23.92 -8.56 -33.51
N ILE A 256 -24.27 -8.98 -32.29
CA ILE A 256 -25.52 -9.69 -31.99
C ILE A 256 -26.73 -8.78 -32.27
N GLU A 257 -26.62 -7.50 -31.90
CA GLU A 257 -27.67 -6.50 -32.09
C GLU A 257 -27.87 -6.17 -33.58
N LYS A 258 -26.78 -6.04 -34.34
CA LYS A 258 -26.81 -5.82 -35.79
C LYS A 258 -27.43 -7.01 -36.53
N GLU A 259 -27.08 -8.24 -36.15
CA GLU A 259 -27.67 -9.43 -36.75
C GLU A 259 -29.16 -9.56 -36.38
N LEU A 260 -29.53 -9.22 -35.14
CA LEU A 260 -30.94 -9.12 -34.74
C LEU A 260 -31.69 -8.11 -35.60
N LEU A 261 -31.15 -6.91 -35.77
CA LEU A 261 -31.75 -5.86 -36.60
C LEU A 261 -31.89 -6.33 -38.06
N ARG A 262 -30.84 -6.91 -38.63
CA ARG A 262 -30.82 -7.41 -40.00
C ARG A 262 -31.95 -8.41 -40.23
N ARG A 263 -32.14 -9.37 -39.33
CA ARG A 263 -33.22 -10.36 -39.43
C ARG A 263 -34.59 -9.76 -39.25
N VAL A 264 -34.76 -8.90 -38.24
CA VAL A 264 -36.04 -8.24 -37.98
C VAL A 264 -36.49 -7.41 -39.19
N VAL A 265 -35.57 -6.70 -39.84
CA VAL A 265 -35.88 -5.93 -41.07
C VAL A 265 -36.16 -6.86 -42.24
N ALA A 266 -35.34 -7.90 -42.45
CA ALA A 266 -35.50 -8.82 -43.56
C ALA A 266 -36.81 -9.63 -43.51
N ASP A 267 -37.22 -10.04 -42.30
CA ASP A 267 -38.43 -10.83 -42.06
C ASP A 267 -39.70 -9.95 -41.96
N HIS A 268 -39.55 -8.62 -41.95
CA HIS A 268 -40.69 -7.72 -41.91
C HIS A 268 -41.42 -7.70 -43.26
N ARG A 269 -42.76 -7.62 -43.23
CA ARG A 269 -43.60 -7.56 -44.44
C ARG A 269 -43.27 -6.37 -45.34
N ASP A 270 -42.78 -5.28 -44.74
CA ASP A 270 -42.44 -4.00 -45.38
C ASP A 270 -40.91 -3.81 -45.48
N SER A 271 -40.14 -4.90 -45.59
CA SER A 271 -38.66 -4.90 -45.53
C SER A 271 -38.00 -3.88 -46.47
N ALA A 272 -38.44 -3.80 -47.73
CA ALA A 272 -37.89 -2.86 -48.71
C ALA A 272 -38.05 -1.38 -48.29
N LEU A 273 -39.20 -1.03 -47.69
CA LEU A 273 -39.47 0.33 -47.21
C LEU A 273 -38.64 0.64 -45.96
N LEU A 274 -38.49 -0.35 -45.07
CA LEU A 274 -37.63 -0.21 -43.89
C LEU A 274 -36.16 -0.01 -44.28
N GLU A 275 -35.63 -0.82 -45.20
CA GLU A 275 -34.26 -0.66 -45.69
C GLU A 275 -34.03 0.72 -46.30
N GLU A 276 -34.97 1.21 -47.11
CA GLU A 276 -34.90 2.55 -47.69
C GLU A 276 -34.94 3.66 -46.62
N ALA A 277 -35.83 3.54 -45.63
CA ALA A 277 -35.99 4.52 -44.56
C ALA A 277 -34.74 4.57 -43.66
N LEU A 278 -34.23 3.42 -43.24
CA LEU A 278 -33.04 3.30 -42.39
C LEU A 278 -31.75 3.70 -43.09
N ALA A 279 -31.68 3.56 -44.43
CA ALA A 279 -30.56 4.07 -45.22
C ALA A 279 -30.60 5.60 -45.39
N HIS A 280 -31.79 6.20 -45.34
CA HIS A 280 -31.98 7.64 -45.51
C HIS A 280 -31.78 8.42 -44.20
N ASP A 281 -32.21 7.85 -43.08
CA ASP A 281 -32.19 8.49 -41.77
C ASP A 281 -31.35 7.70 -40.76
N PRO A 282 -30.08 8.10 -40.56
CA PRO A 282 -29.19 7.47 -39.59
C PRO A 282 -29.70 7.51 -38.15
N LEU A 283 -30.57 8.47 -37.78
CA LEU A 283 -31.11 8.55 -36.42
C LEU A 283 -32.15 7.46 -36.18
N GLN A 284 -33.02 7.19 -37.15
CA GLN A 284 -33.99 6.10 -37.05
C GLN A 284 -33.29 4.74 -36.98
N ARG A 285 -32.20 4.58 -37.73
CA ARG A 285 -31.32 3.42 -37.60
C ARG A 285 -30.72 3.31 -36.20
N ALA A 286 -30.13 4.40 -35.70
CA ALA A 286 -29.55 4.43 -34.36
C ALA A 286 -30.55 4.08 -33.25
N ARG A 287 -31.79 4.59 -33.35
CA ARG A 287 -32.88 4.26 -32.42
C ARG A 287 -33.24 2.78 -32.46
N LEU A 288 -33.38 2.22 -33.65
CA LEU A 288 -33.75 0.82 -33.80
C LEU A 288 -32.61 -0.12 -33.36
N GLU A 289 -31.34 0.25 -33.61
CA GLU A 289 -30.16 -0.44 -33.05
C GLU A 289 -30.17 -0.41 -31.51
N PHE A 290 -30.48 0.74 -30.90
CA PHE A 290 -30.64 0.85 -29.45
C PHE A 290 -31.82 0.00 -28.93
N ALA A 291 -32.95 -0.06 -29.65
CA ALA A 291 -34.07 -0.93 -29.31
C ALA A 291 -33.67 -2.42 -29.36
N CYS A 292 -32.88 -2.83 -30.37
CA CYS A 292 -32.32 -4.18 -30.47
C CYS A 292 -31.43 -4.51 -29.27
N ARG A 293 -30.57 -3.58 -28.83
CA ARG A 293 -29.77 -3.72 -27.61
C ARG A 293 -30.63 -3.96 -26.38
N ARG A 294 -31.63 -3.11 -26.14
CA ARG A 294 -32.54 -3.23 -24.99
C ARG A 294 -33.30 -4.56 -25.00
N ALA A 295 -33.72 -5.00 -26.19
CA ALA A 295 -34.40 -6.28 -26.36
C ALA A 295 -33.47 -7.47 -26.05
N LYS A 296 -32.20 -7.41 -26.49
CA LYS A 296 -31.16 -8.40 -26.16
C LYS A 296 -30.89 -8.45 -24.65
N GLU A 297 -30.68 -7.30 -24.02
CA GLU A 297 -30.42 -7.22 -22.57
C GLU A 297 -31.59 -7.77 -21.75
N ARG A 298 -32.83 -7.41 -22.10
CA ARG A 298 -34.04 -7.97 -21.49
C ARG A 298 -34.10 -9.48 -21.67
N TYR A 299 -33.77 -9.99 -22.86
CA TYR A 299 -33.74 -11.42 -23.13
C TYR A 299 -32.77 -12.17 -22.21
N PHE A 300 -31.53 -11.70 -22.09
CA PHE A 300 -30.53 -12.33 -21.21
C PHE A 300 -30.77 -12.07 -19.72
N GLY A 301 -31.61 -11.09 -19.37
CA GLY A 301 -32.11 -10.88 -18.02
C GLY A 301 -33.18 -11.89 -17.58
N LEU A 302 -33.81 -12.61 -18.51
CA LEU A 302 -34.79 -13.66 -18.19
C LEU A 302 -34.10 -14.88 -17.58
N SER A 303 -34.73 -15.49 -16.57
CA SER A 303 -34.24 -16.71 -15.96
C SER A 303 -34.32 -17.91 -16.93
N PRO A 304 -33.48 -18.94 -16.76
CA PRO A 304 -33.58 -20.18 -17.55
C PRO A 304 -34.96 -20.83 -17.47
N ASP A 305 -35.58 -20.82 -16.29
CA ASP A 305 -36.90 -21.38 -16.08
C ASP A 305 -37.99 -20.62 -16.83
N GLU A 306 -37.92 -19.28 -16.84
CA GLU A 306 -38.85 -18.48 -17.63
C GLU A 306 -38.76 -18.84 -19.12
N LEU A 307 -37.55 -18.93 -19.68
CA LEU A 307 -37.35 -19.30 -21.08
C LEU A 307 -37.83 -20.73 -21.37
N ARG A 308 -37.60 -21.67 -20.45
CA ARG A 308 -38.01 -23.08 -20.60
C ARG A 308 -39.53 -23.25 -20.54
N LEU A 309 -40.19 -22.53 -19.63
CA LEU A 309 -41.65 -22.62 -19.44
C LEU A 309 -42.44 -21.95 -20.57
N ASN A 310 -41.85 -20.97 -21.26
CA ASN A 310 -42.48 -20.33 -22.40
C ASN A 310 -41.46 -20.06 -23.54
N PRO A 311 -41.15 -21.08 -24.36
CA PRO A 311 -40.12 -20.96 -25.41
C PRO A 311 -40.58 -20.17 -26.64
N GLY A 312 -41.82 -19.68 -26.68
CA GLY A 312 -42.35 -18.94 -27.82
C GLY A 312 -41.76 -17.53 -27.98
N PRO A 313 -41.97 -16.88 -29.15
CA PRO A 313 -41.53 -15.51 -29.38
C PRO A 313 -42.21 -14.51 -28.42
N ARG A 314 -41.41 -13.66 -27.77
CA ARG A 314 -41.87 -12.64 -26.83
C ARG A 314 -41.49 -11.27 -27.30
N ARG A 315 -42.44 -10.33 -27.29
CA ARG A 315 -42.15 -8.91 -27.58
C ARG A 315 -41.34 -8.35 -26.42
N LEU A 316 -40.06 -8.07 -26.65
CA LEU A 316 -39.14 -7.51 -25.67
C LEU A 316 -38.74 -6.07 -25.99
N GLY A 317 -39.16 -5.56 -27.15
CA GLY A 317 -38.95 -4.17 -27.55
C GLY A 317 -39.62 -3.89 -28.89
N GLY A 318 -39.28 -2.75 -29.45
CA GLY A 318 -39.74 -2.29 -30.75
C GLY A 318 -39.58 -0.79 -30.85
N ASP A 319 -39.63 -0.29 -32.07
CA ASP A 319 -39.70 1.13 -32.35
C ASP A 319 -40.45 1.35 -33.67
N ASP A 320 -40.89 2.58 -33.91
CA ASP A 320 -41.56 2.97 -35.15
C ASP A 320 -40.57 3.65 -36.10
N VAL A 321 -40.64 3.26 -37.38
CA VAL A 321 -39.85 3.83 -38.47
C VAL A 321 -40.77 4.62 -39.40
N VAL A 322 -40.44 5.89 -39.63
CA VAL A 322 -41.09 6.80 -40.57
C VAL A 322 -40.40 6.68 -41.93
N THR A 323 -41.17 6.26 -42.93
CA THR A 323 -40.70 6.19 -44.32
C THR A 323 -40.57 7.58 -44.94
N ARG A 324 -39.96 7.67 -46.12
CA ARG A 324 -39.87 8.94 -46.88
C ARG A 324 -41.24 9.52 -47.25
N SER A 325 -42.26 8.68 -47.41
CA SER A 325 -43.63 9.12 -47.68
C SER A 325 -44.38 9.58 -46.42
N GLY A 326 -43.74 9.50 -45.24
CA GLY A 326 -44.35 9.83 -43.96
C GLY A 326 -45.19 8.70 -43.36
N GLU A 327 -45.13 7.49 -43.92
CA GLU A 327 -45.81 6.32 -43.37
C GLU A 327 -45.07 5.79 -42.13
N LEU A 328 -45.81 5.39 -41.10
CA LEU A 328 -45.27 4.82 -39.88
C LEU A 328 -45.30 3.29 -39.96
N ILE A 329 -44.13 2.66 -39.85
CA ILE A 329 -43.97 1.21 -39.80
C ILE A 329 -43.58 0.81 -38.37
N GLU A 330 -44.46 0.07 -37.68
CA GLU A 330 -44.14 -0.50 -36.36
C GLU A 330 -43.19 -1.69 -36.53
N VAL A 331 -41.99 -1.58 -35.95
CA VAL A 331 -41.02 -2.68 -35.88
C VAL A 331 -41.07 -3.32 -34.49
N SER A 332 -41.66 -4.50 -34.39
CA SER A 332 -41.78 -5.24 -33.12
C SER A 332 -40.61 -6.23 -32.94
N LEU A 333 -39.81 -6.05 -31.89
CA LEU A 333 -38.70 -6.96 -31.54
C LEU A 333 -39.21 -8.15 -30.72
N ARG A 334 -39.39 -9.29 -31.39
CA ARG A 334 -39.86 -10.53 -30.79
C ARG A 334 -38.75 -11.57 -30.73
N LEU A 335 -38.33 -11.96 -29.52
CA LEU A 335 -37.25 -12.94 -29.33
C LEU A 335 -37.77 -14.24 -28.73
N SER A 336 -37.24 -15.35 -29.22
CA SER A 336 -37.38 -16.71 -28.67
C SER A 336 -35.99 -17.31 -28.46
N PRO A 337 -35.86 -18.38 -27.66
CA PRO A 337 -34.63 -19.16 -27.58
C PRO A 337 -34.11 -19.61 -28.94
N SER A 338 -34.98 -20.16 -29.80
CA SER A 338 -34.58 -20.61 -31.15
C SER A 338 -33.99 -19.48 -32.00
N LEU A 339 -34.64 -18.31 -32.03
CA LEU A 339 -34.13 -17.17 -32.81
C LEU A 339 -32.79 -16.69 -32.26
N MET A 340 -32.65 -16.61 -30.93
CA MET A 340 -31.39 -16.18 -30.32
C MET A 340 -30.27 -17.18 -30.60
N ASP A 341 -30.55 -18.48 -30.52
CA ASP A 341 -29.57 -19.51 -30.87
C ASP A 341 -29.14 -19.38 -32.33
N ASP A 342 -30.09 -19.21 -33.26
CA ASP A 342 -29.80 -19.02 -34.66
C ASP A 342 -28.97 -17.74 -34.92
N ILE A 343 -29.20 -16.65 -34.17
CA ILE A 343 -28.42 -15.40 -34.25
C ILE A 343 -26.99 -15.64 -33.76
N LEU A 344 -26.83 -16.30 -32.62
CA LEU A 344 -25.53 -16.54 -32.00
C LEU A 344 -24.66 -17.52 -32.79
N ASP A 345 -25.29 -18.42 -33.55
CA ASP A 345 -24.64 -19.44 -34.38
C ASP A 345 -24.51 -19.03 -35.86
N ALA A 346 -25.11 -17.91 -36.28
CA ALA A 346 -24.94 -17.39 -37.62
C ALA A 346 -23.52 -16.90 -37.86
N ARG A 347 -23.03 -17.15 -39.07
CA ARG A 347 -21.75 -16.59 -39.54
C ARG A 347 -21.91 -15.09 -39.72
N LEU A 348 -21.13 -14.32 -38.96
CA LEU A 348 -21.10 -12.87 -39.04
C LEU A 348 -19.98 -12.43 -39.99
N ASP A 349 -20.27 -11.48 -40.86
CA ASP A 349 -19.34 -11.02 -41.89
C ASP A 349 -18.05 -10.46 -41.27
N GLU A 350 -18.17 -9.71 -40.16
CA GLU A 350 -17.04 -9.11 -39.46
C GLU A 350 -16.11 -10.15 -38.82
N LEU A 351 -16.61 -11.36 -38.50
CA LEU A 351 -15.84 -12.41 -37.80
C LEU A 351 -15.45 -13.58 -38.70
N GLY A 352 -16.13 -13.72 -39.85
CA GLY A 352 -16.06 -14.89 -40.73
C GLY A 352 -16.54 -16.19 -40.08
N ARG A 353 -17.11 -16.13 -38.87
CA ARG A 353 -17.57 -17.26 -38.05
C ARG A 353 -18.71 -16.79 -37.14
N SER A 354 -19.27 -17.69 -36.34
CA SER A 354 -20.30 -17.32 -35.38
C SER A 354 -19.74 -16.59 -34.17
N TRP A 355 -20.57 -15.82 -33.48
CA TRP A 355 -20.15 -15.10 -32.28
C TRP A 355 -19.68 -16.08 -31.20
N ARG A 356 -20.41 -17.19 -30.97
CA ARG A 356 -20.02 -18.19 -29.97
C ARG A 356 -18.67 -18.82 -30.26
N THR A 357 -18.41 -19.17 -31.53
CA THR A 357 -17.14 -19.76 -31.94
C THR A 357 -16.00 -18.77 -31.76
N ALA A 358 -16.16 -17.53 -32.22
CA ALA A 358 -15.15 -16.48 -32.07
C ALA A 358 -14.80 -16.23 -30.60
N PHE A 359 -15.80 -16.14 -29.73
CA PHE A 359 -15.59 -15.93 -28.30
C PHE A 359 -14.88 -17.12 -27.63
N ARG A 360 -15.30 -18.35 -27.93
CA ARG A 360 -14.65 -19.56 -27.40
C ARG A 360 -13.17 -19.64 -27.78
N GLU A 361 -12.86 -19.42 -29.06
CA GLU A 361 -11.48 -19.43 -29.55
C GLU A 361 -10.63 -18.33 -28.91
N ALA A 362 -11.19 -17.13 -28.70
CA ALA A 362 -10.49 -16.05 -28.02
C ALA A 362 -10.18 -16.39 -26.56
N VAL A 363 -11.15 -16.91 -25.82
CA VAL A 363 -10.99 -17.31 -24.41
C VAL A 363 -9.98 -18.44 -24.26
N GLU A 364 -10.07 -19.48 -25.09
CA GLU A 364 -9.13 -20.60 -25.10
C GLU A 364 -7.72 -20.14 -25.50
N GLY A 365 -7.59 -19.26 -26.50
CA GLY A 365 -6.32 -18.67 -26.91
C GLY A 365 -5.64 -17.86 -25.81
N VAL A 366 -6.40 -17.04 -25.07
CA VAL A 366 -5.90 -16.28 -23.92
C VAL A 366 -5.42 -17.21 -22.82
N ARG A 367 -6.21 -18.23 -22.46
CA ARG A 367 -5.82 -19.24 -21.46
C ARG A 367 -4.50 -19.92 -21.86
N ASP A 368 -4.40 -20.41 -23.08
CA ASP A 368 -3.24 -21.17 -23.53
C ASP A 368 -1.97 -20.30 -23.56
N LYS A 369 -2.10 -19.02 -23.94
CA LYS A 369 -1.01 -18.04 -23.85
C LYS A 369 -0.56 -17.82 -22.40
N LEU A 370 -1.50 -17.58 -21.48
CA LEU A 370 -1.17 -17.36 -20.06
C LEU A 370 -0.48 -18.58 -19.43
N VAL A 371 -0.97 -19.79 -19.73
CA VAL A 371 -0.33 -21.03 -19.26
C VAL A 371 1.08 -21.16 -19.82
N LYS A 372 1.29 -20.81 -21.10
CA LYS A 372 2.61 -20.85 -21.74
C LYS A 372 3.59 -19.85 -21.12
N GLU A 373 3.13 -18.63 -20.82
CA GLU A 373 3.99 -17.54 -20.31
C GLU A 373 4.25 -17.63 -18.81
N THR A 374 3.27 -18.06 -18.02
CA THR A 374 3.34 -18.06 -16.56
C THR A 374 3.47 -19.45 -15.95
N GLY A 375 3.33 -20.51 -16.75
CA GLY A 375 3.40 -21.90 -16.32
C GLY A 375 2.11 -22.45 -15.69
N LYS A 376 1.11 -21.60 -15.44
CA LYS A 376 -0.19 -21.99 -14.86
C LYS A 376 -1.32 -21.08 -15.38
N PRO A 377 -2.60 -21.49 -15.29
CA PRO A 377 -3.71 -20.60 -15.56
C PRO A 377 -3.84 -19.53 -14.45
N PRO A 378 -4.58 -18.43 -14.69
CA PRO A 378 -4.83 -17.41 -13.67
C PRO A 378 -5.54 -18.02 -12.45
N ASP A 379 -5.31 -17.45 -11.26
CA ASP A 379 -6.02 -17.87 -10.04
C ASP A 379 -7.49 -17.46 -10.11
N ILE A 380 -7.78 -16.29 -10.70
CA ILE A 380 -9.15 -15.76 -10.87
C ILE A 380 -9.37 -15.22 -12.29
N VAL A 381 -10.55 -15.46 -12.85
CA VAL A 381 -11.08 -14.79 -14.03
C VAL A 381 -12.25 -13.91 -13.60
N LEU A 382 -12.12 -12.59 -13.75
CA LEU A 382 -13.15 -11.61 -13.43
C LEU A 382 -13.84 -11.15 -14.72
N MET A 383 -15.11 -11.51 -14.88
CA MET A 383 -15.91 -11.07 -16.04
C MET A 383 -16.67 -9.77 -15.71
N THR A 384 -16.50 -8.77 -16.57
CA THR A 384 -17.06 -7.41 -16.42
C THR A 384 -17.69 -6.92 -17.74
N GLY A 385 -18.36 -5.77 -17.68
CA GLY A 385 -19.12 -5.22 -18.80
C GLY A 385 -20.50 -5.86 -18.97
N GLY A 386 -21.48 -5.12 -19.48
CA GLY A 386 -22.87 -5.57 -19.56
C GLY A 386 -23.07 -6.86 -20.37
N ALA A 387 -22.20 -7.12 -21.35
CA ALA A 387 -22.28 -8.33 -22.17
C ALA A 387 -21.87 -9.61 -21.42
N SER A 388 -21.15 -9.51 -20.30
CA SER A 388 -20.80 -10.66 -19.45
C SER A 388 -22.01 -11.34 -18.80
N ARG A 389 -23.19 -10.71 -18.82
CA ARG A 389 -24.46 -11.30 -18.36
C ARG A 389 -25.00 -12.40 -19.27
N MET A 390 -24.50 -12.49 -20.51
CA MET A 390 -24.93 -13.52 -21.45
C MET A 390 -24.47 -14.89 -20.96
N ARG A 391 -25.43 -15.74 -20.53
CA ARG A 391 -25.16 -17.04 -19.92
C ARG A 391 -24.21 -17.92 -20.71
N PHE A 392 -24.37 -17.99 -22.03
CA PHE A 392 -23.50 -18.80 -22.87
C PHE A 392 -22.03 -18.33 -22.87
N ALA A 393 -21.77 -17.03 -22.66
CA ALA A 393 -20.42 -16.51 -22.53
C ALA A 393 -19.81 -16.93 -21.19
N GLN A 394 -20.59 -16.90 -20.12
CA GLN A 394 -20.18 -17.41 -18.80
C GLN A 394 -19.87 -18.91 -18.86
N GLU A 395 -20.73 -19.69 -19.51
CA GLU A 395 -20.53 -21.13 -19.75
C GLU A 395 -19.23 -21.40 -20.51
N ILE A 396 -18.94 -20.64 -21.57
CA ILE A 396 -17.66 -20.73 -22.31
C ILE A 396 -16.46 -20.47 -21.39
N CYS A 397 -16.51 -19.45 -20.54
CA CYS A 397 -15.43 -19.16 -19.59
C CYS A 397 -15.28 -20.25 -18.52
N LEU A 398 -16.38 -20.77 -17.98
CA LEU A 398 -16.37 -21.88 -17.02
C LEU A 398 -15.80 -23.15 -17.65
N ASP A 399 -16.17 -23.48 -18.89
CA ASP A 399 -15.63 -24.61 -19.64
C ASP A 399 -14.12 -24.44 -19.87
N ALA A 400 -13.70 -23.24 -20.29
CA ALA A 400 -12.31 -22.99 -20.64
C ALA A 400 -11.39 -23.00 -19.41
N PHE A 401 -11.86 -22.45 -18.29
CA PHE A 401 -11.04 -22.25 -17.09
C PHE A 401 -11.33 -23.22 -15.95
N GLU A 402 -12.58 -23.58 -15.61
CA GLU A 402 -12.89 -24.40 -14.42
C GLU A 402 -12.98 -25.91 -14.71
N ALA A 403 -13.38 -26.32 -15.92
CA ALA A 403 -13.71 -27.72 -16.23
C ALA A 403 -12.53 -28.72 -16.12
N GLY A 404 -11.29 -28.24 -15.97
CA GLY A 404 -10.07 -29.05 -15.98
C GLY A 404 -9.33 -29.24 -14.64
N GLN A 405 -9.93 -28.94 -13.48
CA GLN A 405 -9.21 -28.90 -12.18
C GLN A 405 -7.99 -27.95 -12.16
N SER A 406 -8.07 -26.87 -12.93
CA SER A 406 -7.04 -25.82 -13.05
C SER A 406 -6.73 -25.06 -11.76
N GLY A 407 -7.63 -25.12 -10.77
CA GLY A 407 -7.59 -24.26 -9.59
C GLY A 407 -8.04 -22.82 -9.84
N THR A 408 -8.43 -22.47 -11.08
CA THR A 408 -8.95 -21.15 -11.45
C THR A 408 -10.40 -20.98 -10.99
N ARG A 409 -10.75 -19.80 -10.49
CA ARG A 409 -12.13 -19.42 -10.18
C ARG A 409 -12.66 -18.36 -11.13
N VAL A 410 -13.84 -18.57 -11.71
CA VAL A 410 -14.53 -17.55 -12.51
C VAL A 410 -15.49 -16.77 -11.61
N LEU A 411 -15.30 -15.45 -11.54
CA LEU A 411 -16.14 -14.52 -10.78
C LEU A 411 -17.01 -13.71 -11.73
N LEU A 412 -18.30 -13.63 -11.40
CA LEU A 412 -19.34 -12.95 -12.17
C LEU A 412 -19.92 -11.83 -11.31
N GLY A 413 -19.82 -10.58 -11.76
CA GLY A 413 -20.52 -9.47 -11.10
C GLY A 413 -22.03 -9.63 -11.23
N VAL A 414 -22.79 -9.24 -10.19
CA VAL A 414 -24.27 -9.24 -10.25
C VAL A 414 -24.78 -8.09 -11.12
N ARG A 415 -24.12 -6.93 -11.08
CA ARG A 415 -24.35 -5.76 -11.94
C ARG A 415 -23.06 -5.31 -12.63
N PRO A 416 -22.56 -6.09 -13.61
CA PRO A 416 -21.29 -5.80 -14.26
C PRO A 416 -21.29 -4.47 -15.03
N GLU A 417 -22.46 -3.95 -15.40
CA GLU A 417 -22.62 -2.64 -16.05
C GLU A 417 -22.24 -1.44 -15.16
N HIS A 418 -22.20 -1.59 -13.83
CA HIS A 418 -21.78 -0.52 -12.91
C HIS A 418 -20.40 -0.76 -12.31
N ALA A 419 -19.80 -1.93 -12.56
CA ALA A 419 -18.58 -2.39 -11.90
C ALA A 419 -17.43 -1.40 -12.09
N ILE A 420 -17.26 -0.88 -13.31
CA ILE A 420 -16.19 0.06 -13.64
C ILE A 420 -16.41 1.40 -12.95
N ALA A 421 -17.60 2.02 -13.07
CA ALA A 421 -17.89 3.30 -12.42
C ALA A 421 -17.72 3.23 -10.90
N LYS A 422 -18.27 2.19 -10.25
CA LYS A 422 -18.07 1.94 -8.81
C LYS A 422 -16.60 1.73 -8.47
N GLY A 423 -15.90 0.92 -9.25
CA GLY A 423 -14.47 0.66 -9.11
C GLY A 423 -13.60 1.92 -9.20
N LEU A 424 -13.95 2.85 -10.09
CA LEU A 424 -13.29 4.15 -10.22
C LEU A 424 -13.52 5.04 -8.99
N ALA A 425 -14.74 5.05 -8.45
CA ALA A 425 -15.05 5.77 -7.21
C ALA A 425 -14.29 5.18 -6.00
N ILE A 426 -14.22 3.85 -5.89
CA ILE A 426 -13.39 3.16 -4.90
C ILE A 426 -11.92 3.55 -5.07
N ALA A 427 -11.40 3.52 -6.31
CA ALA A 427 -10.01 3.86 -6.59
C ALA A 427 -9.64 5.29 -6.17
N GLY A 428 -10.53 6.25 -6.42
CA GLY A 428 -10.34 7.64 -5.96
C GLY A 428 -10.38 7.77 -4.44
N ARG A 429 -11.31 7.09 -3.75
CA ARG A 429 -11.34 7.04 -2.28
C ARG A 429 -10.04 6.46 -1.74
N THR A 430 -9.62 5.32 -2.27
CA THR A 430 -8.40 4.61 -1.83
C THR A 430 -7.16 5.46 -2.08
N ARG A 431 -7.11 6.22 -3.18
CA ARG A 431 -6.04 7.19 -3.42
C ARG A 431 -5.95 8.24 -2.31
N LEU A 432 -7.07 8.87 -1.95
CA LEU A 432 -7.11 9.88 -0.88
C LEU A 432 -6.73 9.28 0.48
N ARG A 433 -7.20 8.07 0.78
CA ARG A 433 -6.83 7.35 2.02
C ARG A 433 -5.35 7.04 2.07
N VAL A 434 -4.75 6.59 0.96
CA VAL A 434 -3.31 6.30 0.89
C VAL A 434 -2.48 7.57 1.02
N GLU A 435 -2.86 8.68 0.40
CA GLU A 435 -2.14 9.96 0.55
C GLU A 435 -2.13 10.41 2.02
N ALA A 436 -3.30 10.46 2.65
CA ALA A 436 -3.41 10.83 4.07
C ALA A 436 -2.68 9.85 5.00
N PHE A 437 -2.74 8.55 4.70
CA PHE A 437 -1.98 7.53 5.43
C PHE A 437 -0.47 7.78 5.33
N LEU A 438 0.06 8.04 4.13
CA LEU A 438 1.49 8.27 3.93
C LEU A 438 1.97 9.55 4.64
N GLU A 439 1.13 10.57 4.74
CA GLU A 439 1.41 11.76 5.55
C GLU A 439 1.49 11.44 7.05
N GLU A 440 0.59 10.61 7.58
CA GLU A 440 0.66 10.16 8.98
C GLU A 440 1.84 9.21 9.23
N VAL A 441 2.18 8.34 8.26
CA VAL A 441 3.37 7.49 8.33
C VAL A 441 4.64 8.33 8.36
N ALA A 442 4.72 9.41 7.58
CA ALA A 442 5.86 10.33 7.66
C ALA A 442 6.00 10.91 9.07
N LYS A 443 4.91 11.37 9.69
CA LYS A 443 4.93 11.85 11.09
C LYS A 443 5.34 10.76 12.09
N LEU A 444 4.83 9.53 11.91
CA LEU A 444 5.22 8.39 12.74
C LEU A 444 6.75 8.15 12.64
N VAL A 445 7.27 8.11 11.43
CA VAL A 445 8.67 7.79 11.13
C VAL A 445 9.64 8.90 11.54
N ASP A 446 9.24 10.17 11.38
CA ASP A 446 10.06 11.35 11.61
C ASP A 446 10.00 11.84 13.06
N GLU A 447 8.90 11.62 13.78
CA GLU A 447 8.69 12.14 15.14
C GLU A 447 8.56 11.04 16.18
N ARG A 448 7.65 10.08 15.96
CA ARG A 448 7.28 9.08 16.98
C ARG A 448 8.30 7.97 17.14
N VAL A 449 8.81 7.40 16.04
CA VAL A 449 9.83 6.35 16.07
C VAL A 449 11.11 6.84 16.77
N PRO A 450 11.67 8.03 16.44
CA PRO A 450 12.80 8.59 17.17
C PRO A 450 12.53 8.77 18.67
N ALA A 451 11.34 9.25 19.05
CA ALA A 451 10.96 9.42 20.45
C ALA A 451 10.89 8.08 21.20
N ILE A 452 10.19 7.08 20.64
CA ILE A 452 10.08 5.73 21.23
C ILE A 452 11.46 5.10 21.43
N ILE A 453 12.34 5.22 20.42
CA ILE A 453 13.71 4.70 20.53
C ILE A 453 14.47 5.48 21.61
N GLY A 454 14.37 6.81 21.62
CA GLY A 454 14.99 7.68 22.62
C GLY A 454 14.64 7.28 24.05
N ASP A 455 13.35 7.10 24.33
CA ASP A 455 12.81 6.73 25.64
C ASP A 455 13.27 5.33 26.10
N ASN A 456 13.62 4.44 25.17
CA ASN A 456 14.01 3.06 25.47
C ASN A 456 15.52 2.80 25.30
N LEU A 457 16.30 3.73 24.75
CA LEU A 457 17.71 3.50 24.41
C LEU A 457 18.60 3.42 25.65
N GLU A 458 18.30 4.22 26.67
CA GLU A 458 19.04 4.21 27.94
C GLU A 458 18.88 2.84 28.64
N ALA A 459 17.67 2.30 28.68
CA ALA A 459 17.40 0.97 29.24
C ALA A 459 18.17 -0.14 28.49
N LEU A 460 18.26 -0.06 27.15
CA LEU A 460 19.10 -0.98 26.37
C LEU A 460 20.57 -0.81 26.73
N GLY A 461 21.06 0.43 26.81
CA GLY A 461 22.42 0.76 27.18
C GLY A 461 22.78 0.17 28.54
N LEU A 462 21.91 0.33 29.55
CA LEU A 462 22.10 -0.22 30.89
C LEU A 462 22.14 -1.74 30.88
N ALA A 463 21.18 -2.41 30.23
CA ALA A 463 21.14 -3.86 30.16
C ALA A 463 22.33 -4.46 29.39
N LEU A 464 22.81 -3.80 28.33
CA LEU A 464 24.03 -4.18 27.63
C LEU A 464 25.27 -3.91 28.49
N GLY A 465 25.29 -2.81 29.25
CA GLY A 465 26.33 -2.47 30.21
C GLY A 465 26.45 -3.52 31.30
N GLU A 466 25.34 -3.93 31.92
CA GLU A 466 25.26 -5.01 32.90
C GLU A 466 25.84 -6.31 32.32
N VAL A 467 25.41 -6.74 31.13
CA VAL A 467 26.00 -7.93 30.48
C VAL A 467 27.49 -7.75 30.17
N THR A 468 27.93 -6.52 29.95
CA THR A 468 29.34 -6.20 29.65
C THR A 468 30.22 -6.21 30.89
N VAL A 469 29.70 -5.90 32.07
CA VAL A 469 30.47 -5.81 33.33
C VAL A 469 30.17 -6.94 34.33
N ASP A 470 29.10 -7.70 34.13
CA ASP A 470 28.64 -8.77 35.04
C ASP A 470 29.78 -9.73 35.40
N GLY A 471 30.05 -9.80 36.70
CA GLY A 471 31.02 -10.70 37.33
C GLY A 471 32.47 -10.43 36.91
N ILE A 472 32.79 -9.25 36.38
CA ILE A 472 34.13 -8.94 35.91
C ILE A 472 35.15 -8.95 37.06
N VAL A 473 34.73 -8.52 38.25
CA VAL A 473 35.60 -8.45 39.43
C VAL A 473 36.09 -9.85 39.81
N ASP A 474 35.19 -10.83 39.85
CA ASP A 474 35.52 -12.20 40.24
C ASP A 474 36.13 -13.03 39.11
N ALA A 475 35.61 -12.89 37.89
CA ALA A 475 36.01 -13.74 36.77
C ALA A 475 37.31 -13.26 36.10
N GLN A 476 37.62 -11.96 36.16
CA GLN A 476 38.75 -11.38 35.41
C GLN A 476 39.73 -10.61 36.30
N VAL A 477 39.23 -9.68 37.13
CA VAL A 477 40.09 -8.80 37.95
C VAL A 477 40.83 -9.58 39.03
N CYS A 478 40.13 -10.37 39.85
CA CYS A 478 40.75 -11.16 40.92
C CYS A 478 41.82 -12.13 40.39
N PRO A 479 41.58 -12.92 39.33
CA PRO A 479 42.61 -13.75 38.71
C PRO A 479 43.80 -12.96 38.17
N ALA A 480 43.57 -11.80 37.55
CA ALA A 480 44.65 -10.95 37.04
C ALA A 480 45.52 -10.37 38.17
N VAL A 481 44.91 -9.95 39.28
CA VAL A 481 45.62 -9.49 40.49
C VAL A 481 46.46 -10.62 41.10
N VAL A 482 45.95 -11.86 41.14
CA VAL A 482 46.74 -13.02 41.61
C VAL A 482 47.94 -13.26 40.69
N ARG A 483 47.76 -13.22 39.37
CA ARG A 483 48.86 -13.38 38.40
C ARG A 483 49.91 -12.27 38.50
N TRP A 484 49.49 -11.03 38.70
CA TRP A 484 50.41 -9.92 39.01
C TRP A 484 51.18 -10.16 40.32
N ARG A 485 50.50 -10.63 41.37
CA ARG A 485 51.12 -10.98 42.66
C ARG A 485 52.15 -12.10 42.54
N GLU A 486 51.90 -13.09 41.68
CA GLU A 486 52.83 -14.18 41.42
C GLU A 486 53.99 -13.81 40.47
N GLY A 487 53.92 -12.62 39.85
CA GLY A 487 54.97 -12.10 38.97
C GLY A 487 54.78 -12.39 37.47
N GLU A 488 53.63 -12.95 37.09
CA GLU A 488 53.29 -13.23 35.69
C GLU A 488 52.90 -11.96 34.91
N LEU A 489 52.30 -10.98 35.58
CA LEU A 489 52.08 -9.62 35.05
C LEU A 489 53.08 -8.68 35.74
N ARG A 490 53.78 -7.81 34.98
CA ARG A 490 54.87 -7.01 35.54
C ARG A 490 54.37 -5.71 36.13
N LEU A 491 53.48 -5.03 35.42
CA LEU A 491 52.92 -3.72 35.80
C LEU A 491 51.49 -3.88 36.30
N LEU A 492 51.02 -2.93 37.10
CA LEU A 492 49.60 -2.86 37.47
C LEU A 492 48.73 -2.48 36.27
N THR A 493 49.27 -1.71 35.32
CA THR A 493 48.62 -1.41 34.04
C THR A 493 48.45 -2.65 33.14
N ASP A 494 49.27 -3.70 33.30
CA ASP A 494 49.11 -4.96 32.56
C ASP A 494 47.83 -5.70 32.97
N ILE A 495 47.34 -5.50 34.21
CA ILE A 495 46.06 -6.06 34.69
C ILE A 495 44.92 -5.55 33.81
N ALA A 496 44.94 -4.27 33.45
CA ALA A 496 43.95 -3.66 32.57
C ALA A 496 43.84 -4.33 31.23
N VAL A 497 45.00 -4.44 30.56
CA VAL A 497 45.12 -4.97 29.22
C VAL A 497 44.67 -6.43 29.20
N GLU A 498 45.03 -7.18 30.23
CA GLU A 498 44.63 -8.58 30.36
C GLU A 498 43.13 -8.76 30.65
N VAL A 499 42.56 -7.96 31.56
CA VAL A 499 41.13 -7.98 31.89
C VAL A 499 40.30 -7.59 30.66
N ALA A 500 40.68 -6.50 29.99
CA ALA A 500 40.09 -6.04 28.73
C ALA A 500 40.08 -7.14 27.67
N LYS A 501 41.25 -7.72 27.38
CA LYS A 501 41.42 -8.79 26.39
C LYS A 501 40.59 -10.03 26.71
N LYS A 502 40.56 -10.47 27.97
CA LYS A 502 39.77 -11.64 28.37
C LYS A 502 38.27 -11.35 28.36
N ARG A 503 37.84 -10.14 28.72
CA ARG A 503 36.42 -9.77 28.66
C ARG A 503 35.94 -9.69 27.22
N GLU A 504 36.73 -9.09 26.33
CA GLU A 504 36.47 -9.09 24.89
C GLU A 504 36.34 -10.52 24.35
N ALA A 505 37.24 -11.44 24.73
CA ALA A 505 37.17 -12.84 24.34
C ALA A 505 35.91 -13.55 24.88
N TYR A 506 35.48 -13.24 26.11
CA TYR A 506 34.24 -13.75 26.69
C TYR A 506 33.01 -13.23 25.93
N LEU A 507 32.93 -11.93 25.65
CA LEU A 507 31.81 -11.35 24.92
C LEU A 507 31.72 -11.90 23.50
N LYS A 508 32.85 -12.24 22.87
CA LYS A 508 32.90 -12.95 21.56
C LYS A 508 32.58 -14.45 21.64
N SER A 509 32.56 -15.03 22.84
CA SER A 509 32.23 -16.46 23.02
C SER A 509 30.73 -16.74 22.79
N PRO A 510 30.34 -17.99 22.50
CA PRO A 510 28.92 -18.35 22.36
C PRO A 510 28.06 -17.98 23.57
N ALA A 511 28.62 -18.08 24.79
CA ALA A 511 27.90 -17.75 26.02
C ALA A 511 27.68 -16.24 26.18
N GLY A 512 28.70 -15.42 25.88
CA GLY A 512 28.57 -13.95 25.91
C GLY A 512 27.62 -13.43 24.82
N GLN A 513 27.74 -13.98 23.61
CA GLN A 513 26.85 -13.66 22.50
C GLN A 513 25.39 -14.06 22.77
N ALA A 514 25.14 -15.16 23.47
CA ALA A 514 23.79 -15.54 23.89
C ALA A 514 23.17 -14.49 24.82
N LYS A 515 23.89 -14.06 25.88
CA LYS A 515 23.40 -13.01 26.79
C LYS A 515 23.11 -11.68 26.08
N LEU A 516 24.03 -11.22 25.23
CA LEU A 516 23.83 -9.98 24.45
C LEU A 516 22.62 -10.07 23.52
N LYS A 517 22.41 -11.25 22.90
CA LYS A 517 21.28 -11.51 22.02
C LYS A 517 19.96 -11.50 22.77
N ASP A 518 19.92 -12.06 23.97
CA ASP A 518 18.70 -12.11 24.79
C ASP A 518 18.28 -10.71 25.22
N VAL A 519 19.21 -9.88 25.70
CA VAL A 519 18.95 -8.46 26.03
C VAL A 519 18.46 -7.67 24.81
N THR A 520 19.18 -7.79 23.70
CA THR A 520 18.82 -7.06 22.46
C THR A 520 17.45 -7.49 21.94
N ARG A 521 17.12 -8.79 22.05
CA ARG A 521 15.83 -9.33 21.64
C ARG A 521 14.69 -8.83 22.52
N ALA A 522 14.88 -8.81 23.83
CA ALA A 522 13.87 -8.34 24.78
C ALA A 522 13.53 -6.87 24.52
N TRP A 523 14.56 -6.02 24.45
CA TRP A 523 14.38 -4.60 24.12
C TRP A 523 13.70 -4.40 22.76
N TYR A 524 14.13 -5.16 21.76
CA TYR A 524 13.54 -5.10 20.43
C TYR A 524 12.05 -5.43 20.47
N ALA A 525 11.65 -6.48 21.19
CA ALA A 525 10.25 -6.85 21.32
C ALA A 525 9.41 -5.74 21.96
N ASP A 526 9.94 -5.05 22.97
CA ASP A 526 9.24 -3.96 23.65
C ASP A 526 9.07 -2.74 22.72
N VAL A 527 10.13 -2.35 22.01
CA VAL A 527 10.10 -1.21 21.09
C VAL A 527 9.16 -1.46 19.92
N THR A 528 9.27 -2.60 19.22
CA THR A 528 8.37 -2.86 18.08
C THR A 528 6.95 -3.14 18.50
N ALA A 529 6.66 -3.62 19.72
CA ALA A 529 5.28 -3.71 20.21
C ALA A 529 4.59 -2.34 20.33
N VAL A 530 5.35 -1.28 20.69
CA VAL A 530 4.81 0.09 20.70
C VAL A 530 4.63 0.62 19.28
N ILE A 531 5.64 0.46 18.43
CA ILE A 531 5.58 0.93 17.03
C ILE A 531 4.47 0.20 16.26
N ASP A 532 4.33 -1.13 16.41
CA ASP A 532 3.29 -1.94 15.78
C ASP A 532 1.90 -1.46 16.18
N ARG A 533 1.69 -1.11 17.45
CA ARG A 533 0.42 -0.60 17.94
C ARG A 533 0.08 0.78 17.36
N GLU A 534 1.04 1.69 17.30
CA GLU A 534 0.83 3.01 16.68
C GLU A 534 0.60 2.87 15.16
N ALA A 535 1.41 2.07 14.48
CA ALA A 535 1.27 1.78 13.06
C ALA A 535 -0.07 1.10 12.73
N ALA A 536 -0.50 0.12 13.53
CA ALA A 536 -1.79 -0.54 13.38
C ALA A 536 -2.96 0.42 13.62
N ALA A 537 -2.85 1.36 14.55
CA ALA A 537 -3.87 2.38 14.77
C ALA A 537 -4.01 3.32 13.55
N ILE A 538 -2.89 3.73 12.95
CA ILE A 538 -2.88 4.52 11.72
C ILE A 538 -3.48 3.70 10.57
N ALA A 539 -3.00 2.48 10.36
CA ALA A 539 -3.47 1.58 9.31
C ALA A 539 -4.99 1.30 9.40
N HIS A 540 -5.50 1.04 10.62
CA HIS A 540 -6.91 0.85 10.89
C HIS A 540 -7.75 2.09 10.54
N ARG A 541 -7.28 3.30 10.89
CA ARG A 541 -7.98 4.56 10.61
C ARG A 541 -8.23 4.77 9.11
N TYR A 542 -7.31 4.31 8.27
CA TYR A 542 -7.38 4.45 6.82
C TYR A 542 -7.84 3.20 6.08
N GLY A 543 -8.18 2.12 6.79
CA GLY A 543 -8.60 0.84 6.19
C GLY A 543 -7.51 0.16 5.36
N ILE A 544 -6.23 0.40 5.68
CA ILE A 544 -5.09 -0.20 4.97
C ILE A 544 -4.68 -1.47 5.71
N PRO A 545 -4.77 -2.67 5.09
CA PRO A 545 -4.35 -3.89 5.75
C PRO A 545 -2.82 -3.92 5.90
N THR A 546 -2.34 -3.96 7.13
CA THR A 546 -0.91 -4.10 7.45
C THR A 546 -0.69 -5.42 8.19
N GLY A 547 0.32 -6.18 7.77
CA GLY A 547 0.84 -7.29 8.57
C GLY A 547 1.67 -6.78 9.76
N PRO A 548 2.05 -7.66 10.70
CA PRO A 548 2.98 -7.29 11.78
C PRO A 548 4.30 -6.80 11.17
N LEU A 549 4.87 -5.71 11.71
CA LEU A 549 6.09 -5.14 11.17
C LEU A 549 7.25 -6.12 11.33
N ARG A 550 7.93 -6.40 10.23
CA ARG A 550 9.12 -7.26 10.20
C ARG A 550 10.36 -6.40 10.29
N VAL A 551 10.54 -5.72 11.41
CA VAL A 551 11.70 -4.84 11.58
C VAL A 551 12.89 -5.65 12.10
N SER A 552 14.10 -5.26 11.75
CA SER A 552 15.30 -5.69 12.46
C SER A 552 16.25 -4.50 12.48
N PRO A 553 16.51 -3.88 13.64
CA PRO A 553 17.50 -2.80 13.72
C PRO A 553 18.90 -3.28 13.31
N PHE A 554 19.11 -4.60 13.34
CA PHE A 554 20.39 -5.28 13.14
C PHE A 554 20.39 -6.20 11.90
N GLY A 555 19.81 -5.78 10.77
CA GLY A 555 19.98 -6.45 9.46
C GLY A 555 19.52 -7.93 9.35
N PRO A 556 19.56 -8.52 8.15
CA PRO A 556 19.17 -9.91 7.89
C PRO A 556 20.20 -10.94 8.39
N THR A 557 21.44 -10.51 8.60
CA THR A 557 22.47 -11.18 9.40
C THR A 557 22.46 -10.55 10.78
N ALA A 558 21.49 -10.92 11.63
CA ALA A 558 21.44 -10.47 13.03
C ALA A 558 22.61 -11.06 13.84
N THR A 559 23.83 -10.63 13.54
CA THR A 559 24.85 -10.42 14.55
C THR A 559 24.32 -9.31 15.45
N THR A 560 24.04 -9.68 16.70
CA THR A 560 24.16 -8.81 17.87
C THR A 560 25.01 -7.59 17.56
N PRO A 561 24.57 -6.36 17.95
CA PRO A 561 25.45 -5.20 17.85
C PRO A 561 26.81 -5.63 18.41
N ARG A 562 27.86 -5.51 17.59
CA ARG A 562 29.21 -5.67 18.11
C ARG A 562 29.32 -4.58 19.15
N ALA A 563 29.25 -4.96 20.42
CA ALA A 563 29.70 -4.09 21.48
C ALA A 563 31.20 -3.92 21.20
N ASP A 564 31.56 -2.89 20.43
CA ASP A 564 32.87 -2.29 20.56
C ASP A 564 32.87 -1.72 21.97
N VAL A 565 33.30 -2.56 22.91
CA VAL A 565 33.34 -2.18 24.32
C VAL A 565 34.42 -1.14 24.43
N ASN A 566 34.03 0.11 24.64
CA ASN A 566 34.96 1.10 25.11
C ASN A 566 35.36 0.71 26.54
N LEU A 567 36.60 0.22 26.70
CA LEU A 567 37.15 -0.30 27.95
C LEU A 567 37.78 0.81 28.80
N GLU A 568 37.61 2.07 28.43
CA GLU A 568 38.14 3.24 29.12
C GLU A 568 37.59 3.40 30.56
N PRO A 569 36.29 3.16 30.85
CA PRO A 569 35.78 3.09 32.24
C PRO A 569 36.36 1.90 33.02
N LEU A 570 36.79 0.85 32.31
CA LEU A 570 37.49 -0.30 32.87
C LEU A 570 38.94 0.04 33.30
N LEU A 571 39.47 1.15 32.77
CA LEU A 571 40.75 1.75 33.18
C LEU A 571 40.59 2.62 34.44
N GLU A 572 39.44 3.26 34.65
CA GLU A 572 39.14 4.01 35.89
C GLU A 572 38.93 3.08 37.11
N THR A 573 38.42 1.87 36.87
CA THR A 573 38.35 0.77 37.85
C THR A 573 39.74 0.37 38.37
N LEU A 574 40.77 0.51 37.53
CA LEU A 574 42.15 0.32 37.97
C LEU A 574 42.65 1.45 38.82
N ASP A 575 42.14 2.67 38.72
CA ASP A 575 42.47 3.73 39.69
C ASP A 575 41.97 3.36 41.10
N THR A 576 40.90 2.58 41.20
CA THR A 576 40.42 2.01 42.49
C THR A 576 41.35 0.90 43.00
N ILE A 577 41.82 0.01 42.12
CA ILE A 577 42.80 -1.05 42.47
C ILE A 577 44.17 -0.44 42.81
N LEU A 578 44.62 0.53 42.01
CA LEU A 578 45.81 1.36 42.22
C LEU A 578 45.68 2.13 43.53
N GLY A 579 44.50 2.63 43.85
CA GLY A 579 44.17 3.33 45.09
C GLY A 579 44.27 2.41 46.30
N LEU A 580 43.80 1.16 46.19
CA LEU A 580 43.96 0.14 47.23
C LEU A 580 45.42 -0.29 47.42
N VAL A 581 46.18 -0.46 46.33
CA VAL A 581 47.61 -0.78 46.35
C VAL A 581 48.43 0.40 46.90
N ALA A 582 48.08 1.64 46.53
CA ALA A 582 48.70 2.86 47.03
C ALA A 582 48.35 3.13 48.50
N ALA A 583 47.10 2.92 48.92
CA ALA A 583 46.69 2.99 50.32
C ALA A 583 47.40 1.92 51.17
N TRP A 584 47.63 0.72 50.61
CA TRP A 584 48.45 -0.31 51.24
C TRP A 584 49.91 0.11 51.36
N MET A 585 50.54 0.60 50.28
CA MET A 585 51.90 1.15 50.31
C MET A 585 52.01 2.28 51.35
N THR A 586 51.02 3.18 51.40
CA THR A 586 50.96 4.27 52.38
C THR A 586 50.80 3.74 53.81
N SER A 587 49.99 2.71 54.03
CA SER A 587 49.85 2.06 55.35
C SER A 587 51.13 1.35 55.80
N MET A 588 51.92 0.80 54.85
CA MET A 588 53.26 0.29 55.14
C MET A 588 54.22 1.39 55.54
N THR A 589 54.12 2.58 54.94
CA THR A 589 54.99 3.71 55.31
C THR A 589 54.62 4.29 56.67
N ALA A 590 53.33 4.33 57.04
CA ALA A 590 52.92 4.68 58.39
C ALA A 590 53.37 3.63 59.42
N GLY A 591 53.26 2.34 59.10
CA GLY A 591 53.72 1.24 59.96
C GLY A 591 55.24 1.12 60.07
N ALA A 592 55.98 1.39 58.99
CA ALA A 592 57.45 1.39 58.97
C ALA A 592 58.03 2.69 59.54
N ALA A 593 57.38 3.85 59.38
CA ALA A 593 57.75 5.06 60.07
C ALA A 593 57.49 4.92 61.57
N ILE A 594 56.34 4.35 61.98
CA ILE A 594 56.09 4.00 63.38
C ILE A 594 57.12 2.98 63.84
N GLY A 595 57.44 1.94 63.07
CA GLY A 595 58.42 0.89 63.40
C GLY A 595 59.87 1.39 63.49
N VAL A 596 60.27 2.34 62.63
CA VAL A 596 61.57 3.03 62.68
C VAL A 596 61.58 4.03 63.82
N ILE A 597 60.46 4.70 64.13
CA ILE A 597 60.33 5.58 65.30
C ILE A 597 60.29 4.76 66.60
N THR A 598 59.66 3.58 66.65
CA THR A 598 59.69 2.69 67.82
C THR A 598 61.03 1.98 67.96
N ALA A 599 61.69 1.59 66.87
CA ALA A 599 63.05 1.06 66.92
C ALA A 599 64.06 2.15 67.32
N ALA A 600 63.89 3.39 66.85
CA ALA A 600 64.68 4.53 67.28
C ALA A 600 64.39 4.90 68.74
N SER A 601 63.13 4.87 69.19
CA SER A 601 62.77 5.16 70.57
C SER A 601 63.13 4.03 71.55
N GLN A 602 63.28 2.79 71.09
CA GLN A 602 63.77 1.66 71.90
C GLN A 602 65.30 1.54 71.89
N SER A 603 66.01 2.28 71.04
CA SER A 603 67.47 2.33 71.05
C SER A 603 68.07 3.24 72.14
N ALA A 604 67.25 3.90 72.96
CA ALA A 604 67.69 4.69 74.10
C ALA A 604 67.67 3.95 75.46
N ALA A 605 67.21 2.69 75.55
CA ALA A 605 67.30 1.92 76.79
C ALA A 605 67.30 0.39 76.57
N GLY A 606 68.50 -0.21 76.54
CA GLY A 606 68.83 -1.51 77.12
C GLY A 606 68.14 -2.81 76.65
N ALA A 607 68.94 -3.64 75.94
CA ALA A 607 68.96 -5.10 75.91
C ALA A 607 67.75 -5.90 75.37
N GLY A 608 67.95 -6.60 74.23
CA GLY A 608 67.11 -7.73 73.82
C GLY A 608 67.13 -8.02 72.32
N ALA A 609 68.16 -8.70 71.83
CA ALA A 609 68.22 -9.21 70.47
C ALA A 609 67.28 -10.41 70.27
N VAL A 610 66.14 -10.24 69.60
CA VAL A 610 65.46 -11.32 68.84
C VAL A 610 64.64 -10.70 67.70
N ALA A 611 65.01 -11.04 66.46
CA ALA A 611 64.20 -11.10 65.22
C ALA A 611 64.93 -10.56 63.97
N ALA A 612 66.23 -10.88 63.82
CA ALA A 612 66.98 -10.75 62.56
C ALA A 612 67.18 -12.10 61.85
N ALA A 613 66.30 -13.08 62.08
CA ALA A 613 66.41 -14.43 61.54
C ALA A 613 65.18 -14.83 60.70
N SER A 614 64.96 -14.11 59.60
CA SER A 614 64.29 -14.65 58.40
C SER A 614 64.34 -13.61 57.26
N ASN A 615 65.33 -13.79 56.37
CA ASN A 615 65.50 -13.16 55.05
C ASN A 615 65.95 -11.66 54.99
N PRO A 616 67.26 -11.36 55.14
CA PRO A 616 67.79 -9.98 55.16
C PRO A 616 67.72 -9.23 53.82
N LEU A 617 67.62 -9.92 52.68
CA LEU A 617 67.46 -9.28 51.36
C LEU A 617 66.04 -8.72 51.12
N GLY A 618 65.02 -9.31 51.73
CA GLY A 618 63.62 -8.86 51.58
C GLY A 618 63.34 -7.51 52.26
N TRP A 619 63.97 -7.25 53.40
CA TRP A 619 63.80 -6.01 54.16
C TRP A 619 64.54 -4.82 53.55
N ILE A 620 65.71 -5.04 52.93
CA ILE A 620 66.49 -3.99 52.25
C ILE A 620 65.79 -3.55 50.95
N ILE A 621 65.27 -4.49 50.16
CA ILE A 621 64.53 -4.16 48.94
C ILE A 621 63.18 -3.51 49.28
N GLY A 622 62.49 -3.99 50.33
CA GLY A 622 61.24 -3.40 50.80
C GLY A 622 61.39 -2.00 51.41
N SER A 623 62.49 -1.71 52.11
CA SER A 623 62.74 -0.39 52.71
C SER A 623 63.18 0.67 51.68
N ILE A 624 63.91 0.29 50.62
CA ILE A 624 64.24 1.20 49.52
C ILE A 624 62.99 1.56 48.71
N VAL A 625 62.15 0.57 48.39
CA VAL A 625 60.88 0.78 47.66
C VAL A 625 59.90 1.62 48.50
N ALA A 626 59.82 1.35 49.82
CA ALA A 626 59.01 2.17 50.73
C ALA A 626 59.56 3.60 50.87
N ALA A 627 60.88 3.81 50.95
CA ALA A 627 61.48 5.14 51.02
C ALA A 627 61.24 5.96 49.74
N VAL A 628 61.34 5.33 48.56
CA VAL A 628 61.04 5.98 47.28
C VAL A 628 59.55 6.37 47.20
N ALA A 629 58.65 5.48 47.64
CA ALA A 629 57.21 5.77 47.70
C ALA A 629 56.87 6.91 48.69
N VAL A 630 57.54 6.98 49.85
CA VAL A 630 57.39 8.07 50.83
C VAL A 630 57.86 9.40 50.26
N VAL A 631 59.02 9.42 49.61
CA VAL A 631 59.57 10.64 49.02
C VAL A 631 58.65 11.17 47.93
N ILE A 632 58.17 10.31 47.03
CA ILE A 632 57.22 10.70 45.97
C ILE A 632 55.89 11.18 46.57
N GLY A 633 55.33 10.46 47.54
CA GLY A 633 54.05 10.82 48.16
C GLY A 633 54.07 12.12 48.98
N ILE A 634 55.17 12.41 49.69
CA ILE A 634 55.33 13.62 50.50
C ILE A 634 55.68 14.85 49.66
N TRP A 635 56.53 14.71 48.63
CA TRP A 635 57.01 15.86 47.85
C TRP A 635 56.19 16.15 46.59
N MET A 636 55.54 15.16 45.99
CA MET A 636 54.85 15.29 44.69
C MET A 636 53.34 15.05 44.77
N GLY A 637 52.81 14.69 45.93
CA GLY A 637 51.37 14.48 46.16
C GLY A 637 50.89 13.07 45.79
N LYS A 638 49.63 12.76 46.16
CA LYS A 638 49.01 11.44 45.97
C LYS A 638 48.96 11.01 44.50
N ASP A 639 48.72 11.95 43.58
CA ASP A 639 48.56 11.67 42.15
C ASP A 639 49.87 11.22 41.49
N ALA A 640 51.01 11.79 41.90
CA ALA A 640 52.33 11.38 41.42
C ALA A 640 52.75 10.01 41.97
N LEU A 641 52.38 9.69 43.21
CA LEU A 641 52.58 8.37 43.81
C LEU A 641 51.75 7.30 43.09
N MET A 642 50.49 7.59 42.79
CA MET A 642 49.61 6.72 42.00
C MET A 642 50.20 6.44 40.61
N LYS A 643 50.65 7.47 39.91
CA LYS A 643 51.28 7.37 38.58
C LYS A 643 52.62 6.62 38.58
N TRP A 644 53.35 6.64 39.69
CA TRP A 644 54.58 5.87 39.85
C TRP A 644 54.27 4.40 40.13
N ILE A 645 53.35 4.12 41.07
CA ILE A 645 52.93 2.75 41.41
C ILE A 645 52.32 2.04 40.20
N SER A 646 51.56 2.74 39.36
CA SER A 646 50.95 2.17 38.16
C SER A 646 51.97 1.69 37.12
N ASN A 647 53.15 2.34 37.08
CA ASN A 647 54.17 2.13 36.04
C ASN A 647 55.45 1.46 36.57
N ALA A 648 55.51 1.11 37.85
CA ALA A 648 56.69 0.50 38.47
C ALA A 648 56.62 -1.03 38.50
N ASP A 649 57.71 -1.69 38.11
CA ASP A 649 57.90 -3.12 38.30
C ASP A 649 58.26 -3.41 39.78
N ILE A 650 57.25 -3.68 40.59
CA ILE A 650 57.40 -3.90 42.03
C ILE A 650 58.07 -5.26 42.28
N ALA A 651 59.06 -5.34 43.17
CA ALA A 651 59.75 -6.60 43.45
C ALA A 651 58.82 -7.69 44.05
N GLY A 652 58.97 -8.94 43.62
CA GLY A 652 58.09 -10.08 43.98
C GLY A 652 57.81 -10.29 45.49
N PRO A 653 58.78 -10.17 46.41
CA PRO A 653 58.53 -10.26 47.86
C PRO A 653 57.56 -9.20 48.38
N VAL A 654 57.59 -8.00 47.78
CA VAL A 654 56.73 -6.87 48.15
C VAL A 654 55.28 -7.14 47.70
N ARG A 655 55.08 -7.79 46.55
CA ARG A 655 53.74 -8.18 46.05
C ARG A 655 53.04 -9.24 46.92
N LYS A 656 53.81 -10.13 47.58
CA LYS A 656 53.29 -11.26 48.36
C LYS A 656 53.11 -10.97 49.85
N LEU A 657 53.40 -9.76 50.30
CA LEU A 657 53.39 -9.38 51.72
C LEU A 657 51.98 -9.46 52.35
N ASN A 658 50.94 -9.18 51.57
CA ASN A 658 49.56 -9.32 52.02
C ASN A 658 49.05 -10.74 51.74
N ARG A 659 48.24 -11.29 52.66
CA ARG A 659 47.60 -12.60 52.44
C ARG A 659 46.62 -12.45 51.28
N GLU A 660 46.71 -13.35 50.30
CA GLU A 660 45.86 -13.37 49.11
C GLU A 660 44.38 -13.22 49.44
N LYS A 661 43.88 -14.02 50.39
CA LYS A 661 42.49 -13.95 50.86
C LYS A 661 42.08 -12.57 51.39
N THR A 662 43.00 -11.85 52.04
CA THR A 662 42.74 -10.52 52.59
C THR A 662 42.72 -9.46 51.48
N LEU A 663 43.62 -9.58 50.50
CA LEU A 663 43.66 -8.69 49.34
C LEU A 663 42.41 -8.84 48.48
N LEU A 664 42.06 -10.07 48.10
CA LEU A 664 40.87 -10.35 47.30
C LEU A 664 39.58 -9.96 48.02
N ARG A 665 39.49 -10.18 49.34
CA ARG A 665 38.33 -9.71 50.14
C ARG A 665 38.19 -8.20 50.08
N LYS A 666 39.29 -7.45 50.23
CA LYS A 666 39.26 -5.98 50.17
C LYS A 666 38.85 -5.47 48.78
N ILE A 667 39.35 -6.09 47.71
CA ILE A 667 38.97 -5.72 46.34
C ILE A 667 37.47 -5.93 46.13
N ARG A 668 36.93 -7.06 46.58
CA ARG A 668 35.48 -7.34 46.50
C ARG A 668 34.66 -6.35 47.31
N THR A 669 34.98 -6.16 48.59
CA THR A 669 34.26 -5.23 49.47
C THR A 669 34.30 -3.80 48.95
N GLN A 670 35.46 -3.33 48.46
CA GLN A 670 35.57 -2.00 47.88
C GLN A 670 34.79 -1.87 46.58
N ALA A 671 34.84 -2.87 45.70
CA ALA A 671 34.09 -2.85 44.44
C ALA A 671 32.57 -2.88 44.67
N GLU A 672 32.11 -3.59 45.70
CA GLU A 672 30.71 -3.59 46.15
C GLU A 672 30.31 -2.24 46.77
N GLU A 673 31.12 -1.69 47.68
CA GLU A 673 30.85 -0.39 48.34
C GLU A 673 30.84 0.78 47.34
N ASP A 674 31.70 0.74 46.32
CA ASP A 674 31.81 1.80 45.31
C ASP A 674 30.80 1.64 44.16
N GLY A 675 29.99 0.58 44.13
CA GLY A 675 29.01 0.32 43.07
C GLY A 675 29.67 0.21 41.70
N LEU A 676 30.83 -0.45 41.65
CA LEU A 676 31.77 -0.34 40.54
C LEU A 676 31.23 -0.89 39.22
N GLU A 677 30.58 -2.07 39.26
CA GLU A 677 29.92 -2.66 38.09
C GLU A 677 28.71 -1.81 37.65
N GLU A 678 27.96 -1.23 38.59
CA GLU A 678 26.81 -0.36 38.32
C GLU A 678 27.22 0.95 37.62
N LYS A 679 28.28 1.61 38.10
CA LYS A 679 28.85 2.81 37.47
C LYS A 679 29.38 2.52 36.07
N ALA A 680 30.13 1.43 35.91
CA ALA A 680 30.66 1.04 34.59
C ALA A 680 29.54 0.68 33.60
N ALA A 681 28.42 0.09 34.07
CA ALA A 681 27.23 -0.13 33.25
C ALA A 681 26.56 1.19 32.84
N ALA A 682 26.45 2.17 33.75
CA ALA A 682 25.89 3.49 33.47
C ALA A 682 26.73 4.30 32.46
N ASP A 683 28.06 4.31 32.62
CA ASP A 683 28.96 4.98 31.68
C ASP A 683 28.91 4.35 30.29
N PHE A 684 28.83 3.01 30.23
CA PHE A 684 28.59 2.29 28.97
C PHE A 684 27.27 2.70 28.34
N ALA A 685 26.19 2.77 29.12
CA ALA A 685 24.86 3.14 28.63
C ALA A 685 24.86 4.52 27.98
N GLN A 686 25.51 5.50 28.61
CA GLN A 686 25.63 6.86 28.10
C GLN A 686 26.41 6.89 26.77
N GLN A 687 27.58 6.27 26.71
CA GLN A 687 28.39 6.22 25.49
C GLN A 687 27.70 5.45 24.35
N PHE A 688 27.01 4.37 24.69
CA PHE A 688 26.23 3.58 23.74
C PHE A 688 25.12 4.41 23.13
N ALA A 689 24.34 5.12 23.97
CA ALA A 689 23.26 5.98 23.52
C ALA A 689 23.78 7.08 22.60
N ASP A 690 24.87 7.77 22.97
CA ASP A 690 25.43 8.86 22.18
C ASP A 690 25.97 8.38 20.81
N SER A 691 26.58 7.20 20.77
CA SER A 691 27.23 6.69 19.55
C SER A 691 26.27 6.00 18.57
N HIS A 692 25.19 5.39 19.06
CA HIS A 692 24.34 4.51 18.25
C HIS A 692 22.92 5.01 18.01
N ARG A 693 22.47 6.06 18.73
CA ARG A 693 21.10 6.60 18.61
C ARG A 693 20.72 6.90 17.17
N GLU A 694 21.48 7.72 16.47
CA GLU A 694 21.16 8.14 15.10
C GLU A 694 21.09 6.95 14.13
N THR A 695 22.00 5.99 14.26
CA THR A 695 22.04 4.81 13.38
C THR A 695 20.84 3.89 13.62
N ILE A 696 20.48 3.66 14.88
CA ILE A 696 19.33 2.82 15.25
C ILE A 696 18.03 3.48 14.79
N VAL A 697 17.87 4.78 15.07
CA VAL A 697 16.71 5.57 14.63
C VAL A 697 16.57 5.53 13.12
N SER A 698 17.63 5.90 12.38
CA SER A 698 17.59 5.93 10.91
C SER A 698 17.17 4.59 10.29
N ARG A 699 17.72 3.47 10.77
CA ARG A 699 17.40 2.13 10.26
C ARG A 699 15.97 1.69 10.58
N LEU A 700 15.52 1.90 11.81
CA LEU A 700 14.16 1.54 12.22
C LEU A 700 13.14 2.39 11.49
N SER A 701 13.32 3.72 11.46
CA SER A 701 12.49 4.67 10.71
C SER A 701 12.39 4.29 9.23
N THR A 702 13.52 4.02 8.56
CA THR A 702 13.54 3.62 7.14
C THR A 702 12.79 2.31 6.91
N THR A 703 13.00 1.32 7.77
CA THR A 703 12.40 -0.02 7.61
C THR A 703 10.89 0.01 7.85
N VAL A 704 10.44 0.72 8.90
CA VAL A 704 9.02 0.91 9.22
C VAL A 704 8.34 1.69 8.09
N GLY A 705 8.94 2.80 7.65
CA GLY A 705 8.42 3.61 6.56
C GLY A 705 8.29 2.82 5.26
N ALA A 706 9.29 2.01 4.89
CA ALA A 706 9.25 1.16 3.70
C ALA A 706 8.11 0.13 3.77
N GLN A 707 7.96 -0.59 4.87
CA GLN A 707 6.92 -1.62 5.01
C GLN A 707 5.51 -1.03 4.97
N LEU A 708 5.29 0.10 5.63
CA LEU A 708 4.00 0.79 5.62
C LEU A 708 3.70 1.38 4.23
N THR A 709 4.71 1.91 3.55
CA THR A 709 4.56 2.40 2.16
C THR A 709 4.22 1.26 1.21
N ASP A 710 4.86 0.10 1.33
CA ASP A 710 4.57 -1.08 0.52
C ASP A 710 3.15 -1.60 0.78
N ALA A 711 2.71 -1.63 2.04
CA ALA A 711 1.33 -1.99 2.40
C ALA A 711 0.31 -1.01 1.79
N ALA A 712 0.60 0.29 1.79
CA ALA A 712 -0.24 1.28 1.15
C ALA A 712 -0.33 1.10 -0.38
N ARG A 713 0.79 0.75 -1.03
CA ARG A 713 0.83 0.46 -2.47
C ARG A 713 0.01 -0.79 -2.82
N GLU A 714 0.15 -1.85 -2.01
CA GLU A 714 -0.63 -3.09 -2.14
C GLU A 714 -2.12 -2.82 -1.95
N ALA A 715 -2.50 -2.04 -0.92
CA ALA A 715 -3.88 -1.69 -0.63
C ALA A 715 -4.53 -0.91 -1.78
N ALA A 716 -3.81 0.06 -2.36
CA ALA A 716 -4.30 0.83 -3.50
C ALA A 716 -4.31 0.08 -4.83
N LEU A 717 -3.78 -1.15 -4.88
CA LEU A 717 -3.53 -1.86 -6.15
C LEU A 717 -2.89 -0.91 -7.16
N LEU A 718 -1.83 -0.21 -6.74
CA LEU A 718 -1.08 0.64 -7.66
C LEU A 718 -0.38 -0.27 -8.66
N ILE A 719 -1.04 -0.43 -9.80
CA ILE A 719 -0.57 -1.21 -10.93
C ILE A 719 0.33 -0.27 -11.74
N ASP A 720 1.63 -0.58 -11.78
CA ASP A 720 2.53 0.09 -12.71
C ASP A 720 2.32 -0.54 -14.09
N ARG A 721 1.83 0.26 -15.06
CA ARG A 721 1.76 -0.16 -16.46
C ARG A 721 3.20 -0.32 -16.93
N ARG A 722 3.68 -1.56 -17.10
CA ARG A 722 4.97 -1.80 -17.77
C ARG A 722 4.84 -1.24 -19.18
N SER A 723 5.70 -0.30 -19.55
CA SER A 723 5.98 -0.04 -20.95
C SER A 723 6.42 -1.36 -21.60
N ASP A 724 5.93 -1.65 -22.80
CA ASP A 724 6.33 -2.84 -23.56
C ASP A 724 7.85 -3.03 -23.46
N PRO A 725 8.34 -4.28 -23.28
CA PRO A 725 9.77 -4.52 -23.34
C PRO A 725 10.29 -4.05 -24.71
N GLU A 726 11.27 -3.14 -24.69
CA GLU A 726 12.01 -2.69 -25.88
C GLU A 726 12.64 -3.86 -26.65
#